data_AF-A0A1I5JQ26-F1
#
_entry.id   AF-A0A1I5JQ26-F1
#
_cell.length_a   1.000
_cell.length_b   1.000
_cell.length_c   1.000
_cell.angle_alpha   90.00
_cell.angle_beta   90.00
_cell.angle_gamma   90.00
#
_symmetry.space_group_name_H-M   'P 1'
#
loop_
_entity.id
_entity.type
_entity.pdbx_description
1 polymer ?
#
loop_
_entity_poly.entity_id
_entity_poly.type
_entity_poly.pdbx_seq_one_letter_code
_entity_poly.pdbx_strand_id
1 'polypeptide(L)'
;MRAIFYLLLIFILMPLSVDANPDSLTFASFHAAKVKLENMLTGKGEISYEEAIYEIENAWWGGGLDHNSYAEIINFHVKNISNLYEDMKDGSLMDAGKDLFEIRADKEENYQRALMNYAIYSYITKPGIIIWPDKKLYKYQEFTYAANDPFGTYNWKNTQVTNLLNNKVGNCFALASLFKIFSERLNSLANLCTAPGHVYIRHSDNHGTKFNVELANGSFPGIGTIETLTHTPSQATKNGIALRELDLEKSIALCLVYLAKGYEYKFGINDDDFILSCAESALRFDDHNLNAMLLKAEVLESRLMKENGRFELLSKTELFREYQQLITHIFELGYREMPFEMKMRLVGKAGRDSISAANSTRYIPRRIANNHLTDTRYASLSNGMFDEEINTKKEERYNNTIFNTASRKIVAFSKKELLDNNYNFDVVIFALSVDPLSYKFAHATPYNFVENNPISRIDPDGADWILSTGNRVYWYGGHYGDRKNLLAVYKATSGMDKAQAKTTFQGVSKIVTMNVQQAQYQKYASVGPTPEGKYKINLTPDPERTAEVDTKTGELKRSPEGGIEKIPRWVENPQKPGLGWTYSDWGENRARLEPVNVTGATPQDRDLNSFYFHDSKKGYSHGCTECETELFKKLKEYREAGNGEIEVKVQYPNPQHKTNGGTKKVK
;
A
#
# COMPACT_ATOMS: atom_id res chain seq x y z
N MET A 1 16.22 96.96 32.14
CA MET A 1 15.09 96.28 32.82
C MET A 1 14.01 96.06 31.76
N ARG A 2 14.02 94.92 31.07
CA ARG A 2 13.31 93.65 31.35
C ARG A 2 11.79 93.74 31.10
N ALA A 3 11.34 93.20 29.96
CA ALA A 3 10.25 92.23 29.88
C ALA A 3 10.14 91.73 28.42
N ILE A 4 10.42 90.44 28.22
CA ILE A 4 10.29 89.72 26.96
C ILE A 4 8.95 88.97 27.02
N PHE A 5 8.09 89.18 26.03
CA PHE A 5 6.92 88.35 25.75
C PHE A 5 7.33 87.25 24.76
N TYR A 6 7.30 85.99 25.17
CA TYR A 6 7.41 84.85 24.26
C TYR A 6 6.00 84.29 23.98
N LEU A 7 5.55 84.44 22.75
CA LEU A 7 4.47 83.66 22.16
C LEU A 7 5.10 82.40 21.56
N LEU A 8 4.83 81.23 22.14
CA LEU A 8 5.33 79.95 21.69
C LEU A 8 4.38 79.40 20.61
N LEU A 9 4.82 79.35 19.35
CA LEU A 9 4.11 78.66 18.26
C LEU A 9 4.37 77.15 18.39
N ILE A 10 3.33 76.38 18.69
CA ILE A 10 3.35 74.91 18.70
C ILE A 10 3.14 74.44 17.26
N PHE A 11 4.17 73.85 16.64
CA PHE A 11 4.01 73.03 15.44
C PHE A 11 3.56 71.63 15.87
N ILE A 12 2.31 71.30 15.57
CA ILE A 12 1.75 69.95 15.70
C ILE A 12 2.31 69.11 14.54
N LEU A 13 3.27 68.23 14.83
CA LEU A 13 3.62 67.10 13.97
C LEU A 13 2.58 66.01 14.22
N MET A 14 1.54 65.95 13.38
CA MET A 14 0.67 64.78 13.32
C MET A 14 1.46 63.61 12.71
N PRO A 15 1.44 62.41 13.31
CA PRO A 15 1.93 61.22 12.63
C PRO A 15 0.95 60.92 11.48
N LEU A 16 1.47 60.92 10.25
CA LEU A 16 0.78 60.33 9.11
C LEU A 16 0.76 58.81 9.33
N SER A 17 -0.32 58.30 9.91
CA SER A 17 -0.65 56.88 9.82
C SER A 17 -0.98 56.57 8.36
N VAL A 18 -0.02 56.01 7.64
CA VAL A 18 -0.30 55.40 6.33
C VAL A 18 -0.98 54.07 6.64
N ASP A 19 -2.31 54.04 6.62
CA ASP A 19 -3.07 52.79 6.61
C ASP A 19 -2.75 52.06 5.30
N ALA A 20 -1.77 51.15 5.35
CA ALA A 20 -1.47 50.28 4.23
C ALA A 20 -2.70 49.40 3.98
N ASN A 21 -3.18 49.39 2.73
CA ASN A 21 -4.30 48.54 2.31
C ASN A 21 -3.98 47.07 2.69
N PRO A 22 -4.85 46.35 3.42
CA PRO A 22 -4.64 44.94 3.78
C PRO A 22 -4.19 44.03 2.62
N ASP A 23 -4.65 44.33 1.40
CA ASP A 23 -4.23 43.60 0.19
C ASP A 23 -2.76 43.84 -0.17
N SER A 24 -2.23 45.05 0.08
CA SER A 24 -0.82 45.38 -0.19
C SER A 24 0.15 44.71 0.78
N LEU A 25 -0.24 44.57 2.06
CA LEU A 25 0.53 43.83 3.07
C LEU A 25 0.54 42.33 2.79
N THR A 26 -0.61 41.79 2.37
CA THR A 26 -0.72 40.38 1.96
C THR A 26 0.15 40.10 0.75
N PHE A 27 0.10 40.94 -0.27
CA PHE A 27 0.94 40.83 -1.47
C PHE A 27 2.43 40.83 -1.11
N ALA A 28 2.87 41.79 -0.30
CA ALA A 28 4.27 41.86 0.16
C ALA A 28 4.71 40.60 0.92
N SER A 29 3.80 39.99 1.70
CA SER A 29 4.08 38.76 2.45
C SER A 29 4.37 37.56 1.55
N PHE A 30 3.70 37.43 0.40
CA PHE A 30 3.99 36.39 -0.60
C PHE A 30 5.39 36.54 -1.20
N HIS A 31 5.79 37.76 -1.57
CA HIS A 31 7.13 38.02 -2.08
C HIS A 31 8.21 37.77 -1.01
N ALA A 32 7.95 38.16 0.25
CA ALA A 32 8.87 37.89 1.36
C ALA A 32 9.03 36.38 1.60
N ALA A 33 7.95 35.61 1.58
CA ALA A 33 7.98 34.16 1.71
C ALA A 33 8.78 33.50 0.57
N LYS A 34 8.58 33.94 -0.69
CA LYS A 34 9.37 33.45 -1.83
C LYS A 34 10.87 33.65 -1.60
N VAL A 35 11.28 34.86 -1.19
CA VAL A 35 12.69 35.17 -0.91
C VAL A 35 13.26 34.27 0.17
N LYS A 36 12.50 33.99 1.24
CA LYS A 36 12.95 33.08 2.30
C LYS A 36 13.13 31.65 1.78
N LEU A 37 12.18 31.12 1.03
CA LEU A 37 12.31 29.80 0.40
C LEU A 37 13.51 29.73 -0.55
N GLU A 38 13.73 30.75 -1.39
CA GLU A 38 14.91 30.81 -2.25
C GLU A 38 16.23 30.91 -1.47
N ASN A 39 16.24 31.60 -0.33
CA ASN A 39 17.41 31.64 0.54
C ASN A 39 17.72 30.26 1.14
N MET A 40 16.70 29.50 1.54
CA MET A 40 16.88 28.10 1.99
C MET A 40 17.48 27.25 0.86
N LEU A 41 16.92 27.32 -0.34
CA LEU A 41 17.33 26.51 -1.50
C LEU A 41 18.69 26.92 -2.08
N THR A 42 19.12 28.17 -1.92
CA THR A 42 20.44 28.64 -2.37
C THR A 42 21.53 28.55 -1.30
N GLY A 43 21.23 27.99 -0.12
CA GLY A 43 22.17 27.88 1.00
C GLY A 43 22.49 29.21 1.68
N LYS A 44 21.68 30.25 1.46
CA LYS A 44 21.78 31.56 2.16
C LYS A 44 21.00 31.59 3.48
N GLY A 45 20.19 30.57 3.75
CA GLY A 45 19.47 30.35 5.00
C GLY A 45 19.49 28.87 5.38
N GLU A 46 19.14 28.57 6.63
CA GLU A 46 19.01 27.18 7.10
C GLU A 46 17.86 26.49 6.39
N ILE A 47 18.10 25.27 5.91
CA ILE A 47 17.11 24.47 5.22
C ILE A 47 16.16 23.83 6.24
N SER A 48 14.87 24.16 6.19
CA SER A 48 13.86 23.60 7.09
C SER A 48 12.51 23.50 6.40
N TYR A 49 11.95 22.29 6.38
CA TYR A 49 10.63 22.06 5.79
C TYR A 49 9.51 22.65 6.67
N GLU A 50 9.67 22.61 8.00
CA GLU A 50 8.74 23.25 8.94
C GLU A 50 8.66 24.76 8.70
N GLU A 51 9.81 25.42 8.57
CA GLU A 51 9.86 26.85 8.28
C GLU A 51 9.31 27.16 6.87
N ALA A 52 9.61 26.33 5.87
CA ALA A 52 9.05 26.51 4.54
C ALA A 52 7.51 26.45 4.54
N ILE A 53 6.92 25.50 5.27
CA ILE A 53 5.46 25.41 5.46
C ILE A 53 4.91 26.62 6.21
N TYR A 54 5.57 27.04 7.29
CA TYR A 54 5.18 28.24 8.03
C TYR A 54 5.16 29.48 7.11
N GLU A 55 6.18 29.71 6.30
CA GLU A 55 6.27 30.90 5.45
C GLU A 55 5.17 30.96 4.38
N ILE A 56 4.84 29.83 3.73
CA ILE A 56 3.78 29.81 2.71
C ILE A 56 2.40 30.01 3.31
N GLU A 57 2.15 29.49 4.51
CA GLU A 57 0.89 29.69 5.23
C GLU A 57 0.80 31.12 5.75
N ASN A 58 1.87 31.64 6.36
CA ASN A 58 1.92 32.98 6.90
C ASN A 58 1.70 34.04 5.80
N ALA A 59 2.24 33.82 4.60
CA ALA A 59 1.96 34.68 3.44
C ALA A 59 0.46 34.77 3.12
N TRP A 60 -0.26 33.64 3.14
CA TRP A 60 -1.71 33.62 2.91
C TRP A 60 -2.50 34.36 4.00
N TRP A 61 -2.02 34.30 5.25
CA TRP A 61 -2.55 35.05 6.39
C TRP A 61 -2.05 36.51 6.47
N GLY A 62 -1.35 36.99 5.44
CA GLY A 62 -0.86 38.37 5.36
C GLY A 62 0.19 38.73 6.40
N GLY A 63 1.01 37.75 6.81
CA GLY A 63 2.02 37.92 7.86
C GLY A 63 1.46 37.84 9.29
N GLY A 64 0.21 37.43 9.45
CA GLY A 64 -0.50 37.42 10.74
C GLY A 64 -0.33 36.15 11.57
N LEU A 65 0.37 35.12 11.11
CA LEU A 65 0.68 33.95 11.95
C LEU A 65 1.81 34.30 12.91
N ASP A 66 1.62 34.00 14.20
CA ASP A 66 2.67 34.13 15.20
C ASP A 66 3.58 32.90 15.15
N HIS A 67 4.85 33.13 14.80
CA HIS A 67 5.85 32.06 14.66
C HIS A 67 6.07 31.28 15.95
N ASN A 68 6.13 31.98 17.10
CA ASN A 68 6.35 31.34 18.40
C ASN A 68 5.20 30.38 18.73
N SER A 69 3.95 30.82 18.54
CA SER A 69 2.76 30.00 18.77
C SER A 69 2.73 28.78 17.85
N TYR A 70 3.11 28.95 16.57
CA TYR A 70 3.23 27.83 15.63
C TYR A 70 4.26 26.80 16.12
N ALA A 71 5.46 27.26 16.47
CA ALA A 71 6.54 26.42 16.98
C ALA A 71 6.17 25.72 18.30
N GLU A 72 5.48 26.41 19.22
CA GLU A 72 5.00 25.84 20.48
C GLU A 72 3.99 24.72 20.27
N ILE A 73 3.05 24.87 19.32
CA ILE A 73 2.08 23.83 18.97
C ILE A 73 2.79 22.62 18.35
N ILE A 74 3.75 22.83 17.44
CA ILE A 74 4.54 21.73 16.88
C ILE A 74 5.33 21.01 17.98
N ASN A 75 6.01 21.75 18.86
CA ASN A 75 6.76 21.19 20.00
C ASN A 75 5.84 20.35 20.90
N PHE A 76 4.61 20.81 21.15
CA PHE A 76 3.61 20.06 21.90
C PHE A 76 3.30 18.71 21.25
N HIS A 77 3.08 18.67 19.94
CA HIS A 77 2.80 17.44 19.22
C HIS A 77 4.01 16.50 19.18
N VAL A 78 5.21 17.02 18.87
CA VAL A 78 6.48 16.28 18.88
C VAL A 78 6.73 15.61 20.23
N LYS A 79 6.47 16.31 21.34
CA LYS A 79 6.60 15.75 22.68
C LYS A 79 5.63 14.59 22.93
N ASN A 80 4.38 14.71 22.50
CA ASN A 80 3.40 13.63 22.66
C ASN A 80 3.74 12.42 21.79
N ILE A 81 4.25 12.63 20.58
CA ILE A 81 4.75 11.54 19.72
C ILE A 81 5.96 10.86 20.36
N SER A 82 6.87 11.63 20.97
CA SER A 82 8.03 11.07 21.69
C SER A 82 7.60 10.22 22.88
N ASN A 83 6.59 10.66 23.65
CA ASN A 83 6.04 9.85 24.73
C ASN A 83 5.40 8.55 24.20
N LEU A 84 4.63 8.65 23.11
CA LEU A 84 4.03 7.49 22.46
C LEU A 84 5.11 6.50 21.97
N TYR A 85 6.19 7.02 21.40
CA TYR A 85 7.36 6.24 20.99
C TYR A 85 8.01 5.51 22.18
N GLU A 86 8.21 6.18 23.32
CA GLU A 86 8.76 5.55 24.53
C GLU A 86 7.81 4.49 25.11
N ASP A 87 6.50 4.75 25.09
CA ASP A 87 5.48 3.78 25.54
C ASP A 87 5.43 2.53 24.64
N MET A 88 5.73 2.68 23.36
CA MET A 88 5.79 1.60 22.38
C MET A 88 7.12 0.84 22.37
N LYS A 89 8.16 1.41 22.99
CA LYS A 89 9.52 0.85 22.98
C LYS A 89 9.56 -0.40 23.85
N ASP A 90 10.00 -1.50 23.26
CA ASP A 90 10.22 -2.75 23.97
C ASP A 90 11.67 -3.21 23.75
N GLY A 91 12.46 -3.09 24.81
CA GLY A 91 13.89 -3.40 24.81
C GLY A 91 14.22 -4.87 24.55
N SER A 92 13.24 -5.79 24.62
CA SER A 92 13.44 -7.21 24.31
C SER A 92 13.61 -7.50 22.82
N LEU A 93 13.18 -6.56 21.97
CA LEU A 93 13.15 -6.71 20.50
C LEU A 93 14.46 -6.26 19.84
N MET A 94 15.35 -5.63 20.60
CA MET A 94 16.68 -5.18 20.14
C MET A 94 17.69 -6.34 20.07
N ASP A 95 17.35 -7.49 20.66
CA ASP A 95 18.24 -8.66 20.82
C ASP A 95 17.91 -9.82 19.84
N ALA A 96 16.98 -9.59 18.91
CA ALA A 96 16.49 -10.62 18.00
C ALA A 96 17.39 -10.81 16.76
N GLY A 97 18.36 -11.72 16.88
CA GLY A 97 18.82 -12.53 15.74
C GLY A 97 20.15 -12.13 15.10
N LYS A 98 21.10 -13.09 15.14
CA LYS A 98 22.36 -13.06 14.39
C LYS A 98 22.09 -13.27 12.90
N ASP A 99 21.82 -12.20 12.16
CA ASP A 99 22.15 -12.19 10.72
C ASP A 99 23.65 -11.97 10.60
N LEU A 100 24.33 -12.87 9.90
CA LEU A 100 25.79 -12.87 9.78
C LEU A 100 26.36 -11.66 8.99
N PHE A 101 25.51 -10.80 8.42
CA PHE A 101 25.92 -9.73 7.50
C PHE A 101 25.48 -8.31 7.89
N GLU A 102 24.63 -8.12 8.92
CA GLU A 102 24.19 -6.79 9.36
C GLU A 102 24.87 -6.39 10.67
N ILE A 103 25.38 -5.15 10.73
CA ILE A 103 26.02 -4.61 11.93
C ILE A 103 24.92 -4.30 12.95
N ARG A 104 25.11 -4.72 14.22
CA ARG A 104 24.14 -4.53 15.31
C ARG A 104 23.65 -3.07 15.44
N ALA A 105 24.52 -2.09 15.19
CA ALA A 105 24.18 -0.67 15.23
C ALA A 105 23.16 -0.27 14.15
N ASP A 106 23.25 -0.83 12.95
CA ASP A 106 22.32 -0.51 11.85
C ASP A 106 20.93 -1.10 12.12
N LYS A 107 20.87 -2.32 12.69
CA LYS A 107 19.61 -2.94 13.14
C LYS A 107 18.91 -2.09 14.20
N GLU A 108 19.68 -1.63 15.19
CA GLU A 108 19.20 -0.74 16.25
C GLU A 108 18.63 0.56 15.65
N GLU A 109 19.40 1.23 14.80
CA GLU A 109 18.98 2.48 14.18
C GLU A 109 17.72 2.31 13.31
N ASN A 110 17.66 1.26 12.48
CA ASN A 110 16.51 0.97 11.63
C ASN A 110 15.25 0.65 12.45
N TYR A 111 15.40 -0.09 13.56
CA TYR A 111 14.32 -0.31 14.51
C TYR A 111 13.81 1.02 15.08
N GLN A 112 14.70 1.88 15.57
CA GLN A 112 14.28 3.12 16.22
C GLN A 112 13.56 4.05 15.23
N ARG A 113 14.03 4.10 13.98
CA ARG A 113 13.39 4.86 12.90
C ARG A 113 12.01 4.30 12.53
N ALA A 114 11.88 2.98 12.38
CA ALA A 114 10.61 2.33 12.08
C ALA A 114 9.59 2.53 13.22
N LEU A 115 10.04 2.39 14.46
CA LEU A 115 9.24 2.66 15.66
C LEU A 115 8.78 4.12 15.70
N MET A 116 9.67 5.07 15.41
CA MET A 116 9.31 6.49 15.36
C MET A 116 8.30 6.80 14.25
N ASN A 117 8.47 6.23 13.05
CA ASN A 117 7.49 6.35 11.97
C ASN A 117 6.13 5.76 12.35
N TYR A 118 6.11 4.62 13.04
CA TYR A 118 4.86 4.03 13.55
C TYR A 118 4.19 4.91 14.62
N ALA A 119 4.98 5.54 15.50
CA ALA A 119 4.46 6.49 16.48
C ALA A 119 3.84 7.73 15.80
N ILE A 120 4.52 8.33 14.82
CA ILE A 120 3.99 9.46 14.02
C ILE A 120 2.70 9.06 13.29
N TYR A 121 2.73 7.93 12.58
CA TYR A 121 1.55 7.41 11.86
C TYR A 121 0.37 7.18 12.80
N SER A 122 0.60 6.50 13.93
CA SER A 122 -0.44 6.22 14.92
C SER A 122 -0.99 7.51 15.51
N TYR A 123 -0.11 8.49 15.76
CA TYR A 123 -0.51 9.77 16.29
C TYR A 123 -1.46 10.52 15.35
N ILE A 124 -1.20 10.48 14.04
CA ILE A 124 -2.01 11.16 13.02
C ILE A 124 -3.32 10.41 12.75
N THR A 125 -3.27 9.09 12.62
CA THR A 125 -4.36 8.28 12.03
C THR A 125 -5.27 7.60 13.05
N LYS A 126 -4.92 7.59 14.34
CA LYS A 126 -5.70 6.93 15.39
C LYS A 126 -6.07 7.91 16.50
N PRO A 127 -7.25 7.73 17.14
CA PRO A 127 -7.55 8.43 18.38
C PRO A 127 -6.62 7.91 19.48
N GLY A 128 -6.29 8.77 20.43
CA GLY A 128 -5.32 8.42 21.48
C GLY A 128 -5.46 9.28 22.73
N ILE A 129 -4.46 9.19 23.61
CA ILE A 129 -4.36 9.99 24.83
C ILE A 129 -3.09 10.84 24.73
N ILE A 130 -3.21 12.13 25.00
CA ILE A 130 -2.09 13.08 25.07
C ILE A 130 -1.96 13.64 26.48
N ILE A 131 -0.74 14.02 26.83
CA ILE A 131 -0.44 14.74 28.07
C ILE A 131 -0.39 16.22 27.73
N TRP A 132 -1.33 16.99 28.26
CA TRP A 132 -1.37 18.44 28.07
C TRP A 132 -0.30 19.15 28.93
N PRO A 133 0.10 20.40 28.63
CA PRO A 133 1.10 21.11 29.42
C PRO A 133 0.78 21.24 30.92
N ASP A 134 -0.51 21.17 31.30
CA ASP A 134 -0.96 21.15 32.70
C ASP A 134 -0.86 19.76 33.37
N LYS A 135 -0.21 18.80 32.69
CA LYS A 135 -0.02 17.39 33.11
C LYS A 135 -1.30 16.57 33.23
N LYS A 136 -2.41 17.00 32.62
CA LYS A 136 -3.62 16.18 32.53
C LYS A 136 -3.63 15.33 31.27
N LEU A 137 -4.32 14.19 31.35
CA LEU A 137 -4.57 13.29 30.24
C LEU A 137 -5.81 13.73 29.47
N TYR A 138 -5.66 13.90 28.16
CA TYR A 138 -6.76 14.24 27.26
C TYR A 138 -6.88 13.19 26.18
N LYS A 139 -8.12 12.74 25.91
CA LYS A 139 -8.41 11.96 24.71
C LYS A 139 -8.46 12.92 23.53
N TYR A 140 -7.77 12.59 22.45
CA TYR A 140 -7.85 13.31 21.18
C TYR A 140 -8.38 12.39 20.08
N GLN A 141 -9.05 13.00 19.10
CA GLN A 141 -9.51 12.33 17.88
C GLN A 141 -8.41 12.40 16.83
N GLU A 142 -8.39 11.42 15.93
CA GLU A 142 -7.52 11.39 14.77
C GLU A 142 -7.64 12.65 13.91
N PHE A 143 -6.59 12.92 13.13
CA PHE A 143 -6.65 13.89 12.05
C PHE A 143 -7.37 13.24 10.86
N THR A 144 -8.21 14.01 10.18
CA THR A 144 -9.12 13.50 9.15
C THR A 144 -8.93 14.20 7.82
N TYR A 145 -9.25 13.48 6.74
CA TYR A 145 -9.15 14.00 5.38
C TYR A 145 -10.32 14.92 5.03
N ALA A 146 -10.03 16.03 4.36
CA ALA A 146 -11.02 16.98 3.83
C ALA A 146 -11.74 16.43 2.58
N ALA A 147 -12.43 15.29 2.69
CA ALA A 147 -13.01 14.58 1.54
C ALA A 147 -14.06 15.38 0.74
N ASN A 148 -14.71 16.37 1.37
CA ASN A 148 -15.69 17.24 0.70
C ASN A 148 -15.05 18.41 -0.07
N ASP A 149 -13.77 18.70 0.19
CA ASP A 149 -13.01 19.72 -0.54
C ASP A 149 -11.52 19.35 -0.61
N PRO A 150 -11.18 18.25 -1.30
CA PRO A 150 -9.83 17.68 -1.26
C PRO A 150 -8.79 18.59 -1.94
N PHE A 151 -9.19 19.38 -2.95
CA PHE A 151 -8.32 20.38 -3.59
C PHE A 151 -8.23 21.71 -2.82
N GLY A 152 -9.00 21.91 -1.75
CA GLY A 152 -9.09 23.23 -1.11
C GLY A 152 -9.74 24.29 -2.02
N THR A 153 -10.59 23.85 -2.95
CA THR A 153 -11.26 24.67 -3.97
C THR A 153 -12.22 25.68 -3.33
N TYR A 154 -12.93 25.28 -2.29
CA TYR A 154 -13.86 26.15 -1.57
C TYR A 154 -13.20 26.81 -0.36
N ASN A 155 -12.31 26.08 0.32
CA ASN A 155 -11.58 26.57 1.46
C ASN A 155 -10.09 26.20 1.36
N TRP A 156 -9.29 27.15 0.90
CA TRP A 156 -7.83 26.98 0.78
C TRP A 156 -7.15 26.56 2.08
N LYS A 157 -7.74 26.88 3.25
CA LYS A 157 -7.20 26.44 4.55
C LYS A 157 -7.11 24.91 4.67
N ASN A 158 -7.88 24.14 3.90
CA ASN A 158 -7.77 22.69 3.88
C ASN A 158 -6.39 22.21 3.41
N THR A 159 -5.62 23.04 2.71
CA THR A 159 -4.24 22.74 2.30
C THR A 159 -3.20 23.06 3.39
N GLN A 160 -3.60 23.64 4.52
CA GLN A 160 -2.69 24.19 5.53
C GLN A 160 -2.52 23.27 6.75
N VAL A 161 -1.29 23.07 7.18
CA VAL A 161 -0.92 22.44 8.45
C VAL A 161 -1.50 23.21 9.63
N THR A 162 -1.52 24.54 9.62
CA THR A 162 -2.12 25.33 10.71
C THR A 162 -3.62 25.02 10.87
N ASN A 163 -4.34 24.87 9.75
CA ASN A 163 -5.75 24.47 9.80
C ASN A 163 -5.92 23.03 10.29
N LEU A 164 -5.06 22.11 9.84
CA LEU A 164 -5.06 20.73 10.28
C LEU A 164 -4.80 20.60 11.79
N LEU A 165 -3.85 21.36 12.33
CA LEU A 165 -3.54 21.38 13.77
C LEU A 165 -4.72 21.87 14.61
N ASN A 166 -5.38 22.96 14.16
CA ASN A 166 -6.47 23.62 14.87
C ASN A 166 -7.81 22.87 14.75
N ASN A 167 -8.12 22.36 13.56
CA ASN A 167 -9.45 21.82 13.24
C ASN A 167 -9.46 20.30 13.02
N LYS A 168 -8.29 19.64 13.01
CA LYS A 168 -8.13 18.19 12.75
C LYS A 168 -8.64 17.74 11.37
N VAL A 169 -8.77 18.66 10.42
CA VAL A 169 -9.22 18.39 9.06
C VAL A 169 -8.26 19.06 8.08
N GLY A 170 -7.79 18.32 7.08
CA GLY A 170 -6.93 18.83 6.01
C GLY A 170 -6.87 17.87 4.84
N ASN A 171 -6.34 18.32 3.71
CA ASN A 171 -6.13 17.46 2.54
C ASN A 171 -4.79 16.70 2.62
N CYS A 172 -4.43 16.02 1.53
CA CYS A 172 -3.26 15.14 1.51
C CYS A 172 -1.97 15.94 1.66
N PHE A 173 -1.90 17.16 1.12
CA PHE A 173 -0.75 18.03 1.31
C PHE A 173 -0.60 18.44 2.78
N ALA A 174 -1.67 18.86 3.46
CA ALA A 174 -1.60 19.22 4.88
C ALA A 174 -1.18 18.01 5.75
N LEU A 175 -1.77 16.84 5.52
CA LEU A 175 -1.47 15.61 6.27
C LEU A 175 -0.04 15.12 6.03
N ALA A 176 0.38 15.02 4.77
CA ALA A 176 1.74 14.59 4.42
C ALA A 176 2.79 15.60 4.90
N SER A 177 2.50 16.90 4.81
CA SER A 177 3.39 17.94 5.30
C SER A 177 3.57 17.86 6.82
N LEU A 178 2.48 17.65 7.57
CA LEU A 178 2.54 17.49 9.02
C LEU A 178 3.35 16.25 9.42
N PHE A 179 3.15 15.11 8.74
CA PHE A 179 3.97 13.92 8.96
C PHE A 179 5.44 14.21 8.67
N LYS A 180 5.74 14.88 7.54
CA LYS A 180 7.11 15.22 7.15
C LYS A 180 7.78 16.14 8.17
N ILE A 181 7.07 17.14 8.69
CA ILE A 181 7.56 18.01 9.79
C ILE A 181 7.94 17.16 11.00
N PHE A 182 7.04 16.29 11.46
CA PHE A 182 7.36 15.39 12.59
C PHE A 182 8.54 14.47 12.29
N SER A 183 8.63 13.96 11.07
CA SER A 183 9.72 13.09 10.65
C SER A 183 11.08 13.80 10.70
N GLU A 184 11.17 15.04 10.23
CA GLU A 184 12.40 15.83 10.34
C GLU A 184 12.75 16.13 11.80
N ARG A 185 11.76 16.53 12.60
CA ARG A 185 11.97 16.86 14.03
C ARG A 185 12.37 15.67 14.89
N LEU A 186 11.95 14.46 14.50
CA LEU A 186 12.18 13.22 15.21
C LEU A 186 13.21 12.30 14.51
N ASN A 187 13.83 12.78 13.43
CA ASN A 187 14.81 12.06 12.62
C ASN A 187 14.36 10.64 12.21
N SER A 188 13.10 10.51 11.75
CA SER A 188 12.50 9.21 11.43
C SER A 188 12.68 8.76 9.96
N LEU A 189 13.24 9.63 9.11
CA LEU A 189 13.53 9.36 7.68
C LEU A 189 12.31 8.96 6.84
N ALA A 190 11.22 9.71 6.95
CA ALA A 190 10.10 9.63 6.03
C ALA A 190 10.18 10.73 4.97
N ASN A 191 9.92 10.38 3.72
CA ASN A 191 10.02 11.29 2.58
C ASN A 191 8.64 11.56 1.99
N LEU A 192 8.46 12.78 1.47
CA LEU A 192 7.33 13.07 0.61
C LEU A 192 7.53 12.38 -0.73
N CYS A 193 6.45 11.87 -1.29
CA CYS A 193 6.38 11.35 -2.64
C CYS A 193 5.21 12.01 -3.35
N THR A 194 5.39 12.32 -4.64
CA THR A 194 4.35 12.96 -5.45
C THR A 194 3.94 12.07 -6.60
N ALA A 195 2.67 12.13 -6.95
CA ALA A 195 2.12 11.63 -8.19
C ALA A 195 1.23 12.73 -8.79
N PRO A 196 0.88 12.67 -10.08
CA PRO A 196 -0.17 13.52 -10.67
C PRO A 196 -1.36 13.74 -9.73
N GLY A 197 -1.53 14.96 -9.24
CA GLY A 197 -2.63 15.30 -8.33
C GLY A 197 -2.59 14.61 -6.96
N HIS A 198 -1.47 14.05 -6.50
CA HIS A 198 -1.39 13.42 -5.18
C HIS A 198 -0.01 13.55 -4.51
N VAL A 199 -0.01 13.67 -3.17
CA VAL A 199 1.19 13.67 -2.34
C VAL A 199 0.96 12.76 -1.14
N TYR A 200 1.97 11.98 -0.79
CA TYR A 200 1.91 10.98 0.28
C TYR A 200 3.28 10.80 0.91
N ILE A 201 3.36 9.95 1.93
CA ILE A 201 4.60 9.66 2.65
C ILE A 201 5.16 8.31 2.22
N ARG A 202 6.49 8.16 2.15
CA ARG A 202 7.16 6.87 2.05
C ARG A 202 8.23 6.76 3.13
N HIS A 203 8.26 5.65 3.83
CA HIS A 203 9.32 5.36 4.81
C HIS A 203 9.65 3.86 4.81
N SER A 204 10.78 3.51 5.43
CA SER A 204 11.18 2.11 5.60
C SER A 204 10.60 1.50 6.87
N ASP A 205 10.45 0.18 6.88
CA ASP A 205 10.31 -0.64 8.09
C ASP A 205 11.69 -0.89 8.75
N ASN A 206 11.71 -1.73 9.79
CA ASN A 206 12.92 -2.09 10.52
C ASN A 206 13.89 -2.99 9.73
N HIS A 207 13.49 -3.50 8.56
CA HIS A 207 14.30 -4.27 7.61
C HIS A 207 14.77 -3.44 6.41
N GLY A 208 14.39 -2.16 6.35
CA GLY A 208 14.72 -1.27 5.24
C GLY A 208 13.72 -1.30 4.08
N THR A 209 12.70 -2.15 4.11
CA THR A 209 11.67 -2.25 3.06
C THR A 209 10.81 -1.00 3.07
N LYS A 210 10.63 -0.37 1.90
CA LYS A 210 9.91 0.91 1.75
C LYS A 210 8.43 0.70 1.51
N PHE A 211 7.59 1.42 2.26
CA PHE A 211 6.13 1.40 2.15
C PHE A 211 5.57 2.79 1.86
N ASN A 212 4.64 2.89 0.92
CA ASN A 212 3.86 4.11 0.70
C ASN A 212 2.78 4.21 1.78
N VAL A 213 2.57 5.40 2.33
CA VAL A 213 1.70 5.69 3.47
C VAL A 213 0.67 6.73 3.04
N GLU A 214 -0.59 6.29 2.92
CA GLU A 214 -1.73 7.17 2.67
C GLU A 214 -2.37 7.55 4.01
N LEU A 215 -2.26 8.82 4.37
CA LEU A 215 -2.77 9.34 5.63
C LEU A 215 -4.26 9.66 5.58
N ALA A 216 -4.83 9.83 4.38
CA ALA A 216 -6.25 10.16 4.21
C ALA A 216 -7.19 9.07 4.74
N ASN A 217 -6.75 7.80 4.70
CA ASN A 217 -7.52 6.64 5.15
C ASN A 217 -6.68 5.66 5.98
N GLY A 218 -5.43 5.99 6.26
CA GLY A 218 -4.50 5.12 6.97
C GLY A 218 -4.09 3.86 6.21
N SER A 219 -4.20 3.81 4.87
CA SER A 219 -3.85 2.66 4.04
C SER A 219 -2.44 2.76 3.43
N PHE A 220 -1.96 1.66 2.84
CA PHE A 220 -0.58 1.55 2.35
C PHE A 220 -0.57 1.03 0.92
N PRO A 221 -0.96 1.89 -0.04
CA PRO A 221 -1.19 1.47 -1.40
C PRO A 221 0.13 1.01 -2.06
N GLY A 222 0.06 -0.12 -2.76
CA GLY A 222 1.13 -0.51 -3.67
C GLY A 222 1.32 0.54 -4.77
N ILE A 223 2.49 0.52 -5.42
CA ILE A 223 2.83 1.43 -6.53
C ILE A 223 1.73 1.42 -7.61
N GLY A 224 1.29 0.23 -8.04
CA GLY A 224 0.24 0.11 -9.07
C GLY A 224 -1.11 0.71 -8.65
N THR A 225 -1.44 0.67 -7.35
CA THR A 225 -2.65 1.32 -6.83
C THR A 225 -2.53 2.82 -6.98
N ILE A 226 -1.42 3.42 -6.52
CA ILE A 226 -1.18 4.86 -6.69
C ILE A 226 -1.25 5.23 -8.17
N GLU A 227 -0.52 4.52 -9.04
CA GLU A 227 -0.51 4.77 -10.48
C GLU A 227 -1.91 4.75 -11.11
N THR A 228 -2.73 3.78 -10.70
CA THR A 228 -4.13 3.67 -11.16
C THR A 228 -4.96 4.87 -10.72
N LEU A 229 -4.87 5.26 -9.44
CA LEU A 229 -5.70 6.32 -8.87
C LEU A 229 -5.29 7.72 -9.33
N THR A 230 -4.02 7.91 -9.65
CA THR A 230 -3.46 9.19 -10.10
C THR A 230 -3.35 9.26 -11.63
N HIS A 231 -3.90 8.28 -12.36
CA HIS A 231 -3.77 8.19 -13.82
C HIS A 231 -2.32 8.36 -14.30
N THR A 232 -1.39 7.65 -13.68
CA THR A 232 0.05 7.78 -13.92
C THR A 232 0.57 6.63 -14.77
N PRO A 233 0.97 6.88 -16.03
CA PRO A 233 1.61 5.86 -16.84
C PRO A 233 2.96 5.46 -16.24
N SER A 234 3.37 4.20 -16.38
CA SER A 234 4.68 3.73 -15.87
C SER A 234 5.87 4.50 -16.47
N GLN A 235 5.70 5.14 -17.63
CA GLN A 235 6.73 6.02 -18.21
C GLN A 235 6.99 7.26 -17.34
N ALA A 236 5.95 7.85 -16.74
CA ALA A 236 6.08 8.98 -15.83
C ALA A 236 6.89 8.61 -14.58
N THR A 237 6.63 7.41 -14.04
CA THR A 237 7.38 6.83 -12.92
C THR A 237 8.85 6.59 -13.31
N LYS A 238 9.10 5.96 -14.46
CA LYS A 238 10.47 5.70 -14.97
C LYS A 238 11.27 6.97 -15.20
N ASN A 239 10.62 8.03 -15.68
CA ASN A 239 11.25 9.32 -15.93
C ASN A 239 11.31 10.20 -14.69
N GLY A 240 10.86 9.75 -13.51
CA GLY A 240 11.06 10.47 -12.26
C GLY A 240 10.13 11.67 -12.04
N ILE A 241 9.07 11.86 -12.83
CA ILE A 241 8.07 12.91 -12.58
C ILE A 241 6.92 12.45 -11.66
N ALA A 242 6.91 11.17 -11.28
CA ALA A 242 5.92 10.58 -10.39
C ALA A 242 6.53 9.45 -9.53
N LEU A 243 5.97 9.24 -8.33
CA LEU A 243 6.28 8.21 -7.34
C LEU A 243 7.74 8.18 -6.84
N ARG A 244 8.48 9.28 -7.03
CA ARG A 244 9.82 9.45 -6.46
C ARG A 244 9.76 10.07 -5.06
N GLU A 245 10.75 9.72 -4.24
CA GLU A 245 11.00 10.40 -2.98
C GLU A 245 11.60 11.78 -3.25
N LEU A 246 11.08 12.78 -2.54
CA LEU A 246 11.66 14.11 -2.46
C LEU A 246 12.63 14.12 -1.28
N ASP A 247 13.85 14.59 -1.52
CA ASP A 247 14.71 15.05 -0.45
C ASP A 247 14.23 16.39 0.09
N LEU A 248 14.94 16.93 1.08
CA LEU A 248 14.54 18.15 1.77
C LEU A 248 14.51 19.37 0.83
N GLU A 249 15.50 19.50 -0.06
CA GLU A 249 15.55 20.58 -1.05
C GLU A 249 14.36 20.52 -2.01
N LYS A 250 14.08 19.34 -2.57
CA LYS A 250 12.96 19.13 -3.49
C LYS A 250 11.60 19.29 -2.80
N SER A 251 11.51 18.94 -1.51
CA SER A 251 10.32 19.18 -0.69
C SER A 251 10.05 20.67 -0.50
N ILE A 252 11.09 21.49 -0.30
CA ILE A 252 10.98 22.95 -0.19
C ILE A 252 10.72 23.59 -1.56
N ALA A 253 11.29 23.05 -2.64
CA ALA A 253 10.98 23.49 -4.00
C ALA A 253 9.48 23.33 -4.31
N LEU A 254 8.85 22.26 -3.82
CA LEU A 254 7.41 22.06 -3.92
C LEU A 254 6.59 23.11 -3.15
N CYS A 255 7.10 23.64 -2.03
CA CYS A 255 6.46 24.74 -1.30
C CYS A 255 6.33 26.02 -2.16
N LEU A 256 7.26 26.28 -3.09
CA LEU A 256 7.12 27.41 -4.03
C LEU A 256 5.88 27.27 -4.93
N VAL A 257 5.51 26.05 -5.32
CA VAL A 257 4.29 25.79 -6.09
C VAL A 257 3.06 26.12 -5.22
N TYR A 258 3.03 25.67 -3.97
CA TYR A 258 1.93 25.97 -3.05
C TYR A 258 1.84 27.44 -2.65
N LEU A 259 2.97 28.15 -2.56
CA LEU A 259 3.00 29.60 -2.38
C LEU A 259 2.30 30.31 -3.55
N ALA A 260 2.63 29.91 -4.79
CA ALA A 260 2.06 30.48 -6.00
C ALA A 260 0.55 30.19 -6.12
N LYS A 261 0.13 28.96 -5.83
CA LYS A 261 -1.30 28.60 -5.82
C LYS A 261 -2.05 29.29 -4.69
N GLY A 262 -1.43 29.44 -3.51
CA GLY A 262 -1.99 30.26 -2.43
C GLY A 262 -2.19 31.71 -2.83
N TYR A 263 -1.26 32.29 -3.60
CA TYR A 263 -1.37 33.64 -4.17
C TYR A 263 -2.51 33.73 -5.17
N GLU A 264 -2.59 32.79 -6.12
CA GLU A 264 -3.69 32.73 -7.10
C GLU A 264 -5.05 32.65 -6.43
N TYR A 265 -5.23 31.74 -5.46
CA TYR A 265 -6.49 31.59 -4.72
C TYR A 265 -6.83 32.84 -3.91
N LYS A 266 -5.83 33.55 -3.39
CA LYS A 266 -6.04 34.76 -2.57
C LYS A 266 -6.50 35.94 -3.43
N PHE A 267 -5.93 36.11 -4.61
CA PHE A 267 -6.14 37.30 -5.45
C PHE A 267 -7.01 37.06 -6.69
N GLY A 268 -7.29 35.80 -7.04
CA GLY A 268 -8.04 35.44 -8.26
C GLY A 268 -7.27 35.72 -9.55
N ILE A 269 -5.92 35.69 -9.50
CA ILE A 269 -5.03 36.00 -10.63
C ILE A 269 -4.21 34.75 -10.95
N ASN A 270 -4.24 34.31 -12.21
CA ASN A 270 -3.61 33.06 -12.64
C ASN A 270 -2.53 33.24 -13.72
N ASP A 271 -2.17 34.48 -14.06
CA ASP A 271 -1.21 34.80 -15.11
C ASP A 271 -0.08 35.76 -14.67
N ASP A 272 0.02 36.02 -13.36
CA ASP A 272 0.96 36.95 -12.75
C ASP A 272 2.43 36.49 -12.89
N ASP A 273 3.36 37.44 -13.05
CA ASP A 273 4.80 37.15 -13.10
C ASP A 273 5.31 36.54 -11.78
N PHE A 274 4.70 36.85 -10.64
CA PHE A 274 5.01 36.21 -9.36
C PHE A 274 4.83 34.69 -9.45
N ILE A 275 3.71 34.24 -10.00
CA ILE A 275 3.37 32.80 -10.13
C ILE A 275 4.37 32.11 -11.05
N LEU A 276 4.65 32.72 -12.21
CA LEU A 276 5.66 32.22 -13.14
C LEU A 276 7.04 32.10 -12.48
N SER A 277 7.45 33.14 -11.74
CA SER A 277 8.74 33.17 -11.07
C SER A 277 8.86 32.09 -9.98
N CYS A 278 7.76 31.75 -9.29
CA CYS A 278 7.74 30.64 -8.33
C CYS A 278 7.92 29.29 -9.03
N ALA A 279 7.21 29.07 -10.14
CA ALA A 279 7.34 27.85 -10.95
C ALA A 279 8.77 27.67 -11.47
N GLU A 280 9.37 28.72 -12.03
CA GLU A 280 10.75 28.69 -12.53
C GLU A 280 11.78 28.50 -11.42
N SER A 281 11.54 29.08 -10.25
CA SER A 281 12.38 28.87 -9.07
C SER A 281 12.32 27.42 -8.60
N ALA A 282 11.14 26.81 -8.57
CA ALA A 282 10.99 25.40 -8.23
C ALA A 282 11.71 24.49 -9.23
N LEU A 283 11.53 24.73 -10.54
CA LEU A 283 12.18 23.96 -11.61
C LEU A 283 13.70 24.08 -11.64
N ARG A 284 14.26 25.16 -11.09
CA ARG A 284 15.71 25.32 -10.95
C ARG A 284 16.33 24.34 -9.95
N PHE A 285 15.60 23.98 -8.89
CA PHE A 285 16.07 23.04 -7.86
C PHE A 285 15.49 21.63 -8.05
N ASP A 286 14.42 21.51 -8.80
CA ASP A 286 13.78 20.24 -9.13
C ASP A 286 13.17 20.29 -10.53
N ASP A 287 13.99 20.00 -11.54
CA ASP A 287 13.60 19.99 -12.96
C ASP A 287 12.56 18.90 -13.30
N HIS A 288 12.42 17.89 -12.44
CA HIS A 288 11.41 16.83 -12.54
C HIS A 288 10.16 17.13 -11.69
N ASN A 289 9.98 18.36 -11.20
CA ASN A 289 8.80 18.77 -10.47
C ASN A 289 7.62 18.97 -11.43
N LEU A 290 6.80 17.93 -11.58
CA LEU A 290 5.61 17.96 -12.45
C LEU A 290 4.68 19.12 -12.10
N ASN A 291 4.42 19.36 -10.81
CA ASN A 291 3.52 20.40 -10.36
C ASN A 291 4.03 21.80 -10.76
N ALA A 292 5.34 22.05 -10.68
CA ALA A 292 5.93 23.30 -11.15
C ALA A 292 5.85 23.45 -12.69
N MET A 293 6.04 22.36 -13.44
CA MET A 293 5.82 22.36 -14.90
C MET A 293 4.36 22.66 -15.24
N LEU A 294 3.39 22.07 -14.53
CA LEU A 294 1.97 22.31 -14.72
C LEU A 294 1.56 23.74 -14.33
N LEU A 295 2.14 24.28 -13.24
CA LEU A 295 1.96 25.68 -12.85
C LEU A 295 2.45 26.65 -13.93
N LYS A 296 3.65 26.41 -14.47
CA LYS A 296 4.18 27.20 -15.58
C LYS A 296 3.27 27.09 -16.80
N ALA A 297 2.78 25.89 -17.12
CA ALA A 297 1.85 25.67 -18.23
C ALA A 297 0.53 26.44 -18.05
N GLU A 298 -0.04 26.45 -16.84
CA GLU A 298 -1.26 27.19 -16.51
C GLU A 298 -1.11 28.71 -16.71
N VAL A 299 0.02 29.29 -16.27
CA VAL A 299 0.31 30.71 -16.47
C VAL A 299 0.45 31.06 -17.95
N LEU A 300 1.23 30.27 -18.71
CA LEU A 300 1.45 30.51 -20.14
C LEU A 300 0.15 30.35 -20.94
N GLU A 301 -0.66 29.33 -20.65
CA GLU A 301 -1.98 29.14 -21.27
C GLU A 301 -2.91 30.32 -20.94
N SER A 302 -2.95 30.76 -19.69
CA SER A 302 -3.79 31.88 -19.26
C SER A 302 -3.43 33.19 -19.98
N ARG A 303 -2.15 33.47 -20.18
CA ARG A 303 -1.67 34.62 -20.98
C ARG A 303 -2.11 34.51 -22.44
N LEU A 304 -1.94 33.34 -23.08
CA LEU A 304 -2.39 33.11 -24.46
C LEU A 304 -3.90 33.30 -24.62
N MET A 305 -4.68 32.83 -23.65
CA MET A 305 -6.15 32.94 -23.70
C MET A 305 -6.62 34.40 -23.53
N LYS A 306 -5.85 35.27 -22.84
CA LYS A 306 -6.14 36.71 -22.72
C LYS A 306 -5.87 37.50 -24.00
N GLU A 307 -4.96 37.05 -24.87
CA GLU A 307 -4.68 37.71 -26.15
C GLU A 307 -5.88 37.69 -27.13
N ASN A 308 -6.93 36.91 -26.84
CA ASN A 308 -8.20 36.82 -27.58
C ASN A 308 -8.01 36.67 -29.11
N GLY A 309 -7.01 35.89 -29.52
CA GLY A 309 -6.62 35.66 -30.90
C GLY A 309 -7.19 34.36 -31.49
N ARG A 310 -7.32 34.29 -32.82
CA ARG A 310 -7.56 33.03 -33.52
C ARG A 310 -6.35 32.11 -33.36
N PHE A 311 -6.58 30.80 -33.27
CA PHE A 311 -5.52 29.80 -33.08
C PHE A 311 -4.36 29.94 -34.10
N GLU A 312 -4.66 30.23 -35.36
CA GLU A 312 -3.64 30.40 -36.42
C GLU A 312 -2.74 31.63 -36.23
N LEU A 313 -3.19 32.61 -35.44
CA LEU A 313 -2.39 33.78 -35.06
C LEU A 313 -1.59 33.48 -33.80
N LEU A 314 -2.23 32.91 -32.77
CA LEU A 314 -1.59 32.52 -31.52
C LEU A 314 -0.43 31.54 -31.78
N SER A 315 -0.64 30.55 -32.65
CA SER A 315 0.38 29.56 -33.04
C SER A 315 1.68 30.13 -33.63
N LYS A 316 1.73 31.44 -33.94
CA LYS A 316 2.92 32.13 -34.47
C LYS A 316 3.62 33.00 -33.42
N THR A 317 3.07 33.12 -32.21
CA THR A 317 3.66 33.93 -31.14
C THR A 317 4.79 33.18 -30.45
N GLU A 318 5.71 33.94 -29.85
CA GLU A 318 6.79 33.37 -29.04
C GLU A 318 6.23 32.62 -27.82
N LEU A 319 5.22 33.21 -27.18
CA LEU A 319 4.54 32.63 -26.03
C LEU A 319 3.93 31.25 -26.34
N PHE A 320 3.32 31.10 -27.52
CA PHE A 320 2.80 29.80 -27.95
C PHE A 320 3.91 28.79 -28.21
N ARG A 321 5.05 29.23 -28.77
CA ARG A 321 6.20 28.37 -29.00
C ARG A 321 6.75 27.83 -27.68
N GLU A 322 6.93 28.70 -26.68
CA GLU A 322 7.35 28.32 -25.32
C GLU A 322 6.34 27.34 -24.69
N TYR A 323 5.05 27.67 -24.75
CA TYR A 323 3.99 26.81 -24.21
C TYR A 323 3.96 25.42 -24.87
N GLN A 324 4.06 25.35 -26.21
CA GLN A 324 4.09 24.08 -26.93
C GLN A 324 5.34 23.25 -26.58
N GLN A 325 6.50 23.89 -26.40
CA GLN A 325 7.71 23.20 -25.96
C GLN A 325 7.52 22.57 -24.58
N LEU A 326 6.94 23.33 -23.64
CA LEU A 326 6.64 22.83 -22.30
C LEU A 326 5.65 21.66 -22.32
N ILE A 327 4.53 21.77 -23.03
CA ILE A 327 3.55 20.68 -23.15
C ILE A 327 4.16 19.43 -23.81
N THR A 328 5.01 19.62 -24.83
CA THR A 328 5.73 18.51 -25.47
C THR A 328 6.67 17.83 -24.49
N HIS A 329 7.42 18.60 -23.70
CA HIS A 329 8.32 18.07 -22.69
C HIS A 329 7.59 17.28 -21.61
N ILE A 330 6.50 17.83 -21.06
CA ILE A 330 5.62 17.15 -20.09
C ILE A 330 5.08 15.83 -20.65
N PHE A 331 4.63 15.83 -21.91
CA PHE A 331 4.16 14.62 -22.60
C PHE A 331 5.26 13.56 -22.76
N GLU A 332 6.47 13.97 -23.13
CA GLU A 332 7.65 13.11 -23.32
C GLU A 332 8.15 12.50 -22.01
N LEU A 333 8.05 13.25 -20.91
CA LEU A 333 8.29 12.73 -19.56
C LEU A 333 7.25 11.69 -19.15
N GLY A 334 6.14 11.57 -19.87
CA GLY A 334 5.15 10.49 -19.70
C GLY A 334 3.90 10.93 -18.94
N TYR A 335 3.74 12.21 -18.61
CA TYR A 335 2.53 12.71 -17.97
C TYR A 335 1.33 12.59 -18.93
N ARG A 336 0.18 12.18 -18.39
CA ARG A 336 -1.11 12.21 -19.06
C ARG A 336 -2.09 12.83 -18.08
N GLU A 337 -2.80 13.86 -18.51
CA GLU A 337 -3.82 14.45 -17.65
C GLU A 337 -4.95 13.45 -17.43
N MET A 338 -5.42 13.39 -16.19
CA MET A 338 -6.55 12.54 -15.81
C MET A 338 -7.78 12.83 -16.67
N PRO A 339 -8.41 11.80 -17.28
CA PRO A 339 -9.62 11.97 -18.09
C PRO A 339 -10.80 12.54 -17.27
N PHE A 340 -11.67 13.30 -17.93
CA PHE A 340 -12.85 13.91 -17.30
C PHE A 340 -13.73 12.89 -16.56
N GLU A 341 -14.03 11.74 -17.18
CA GLU A 341 -14.83 10.69 -16.54
C GLU A 341 -14.21 10.17 -15.24
N MET A 342 -12.87 10.12 -15.18
CA MET A 342 -12.16 9.70 -13.97
C MET A 342 -12.20 10.78 -12.90
N LYS A 343 -11.97 12.06 -13.26
CA LYS A 343 -12.16 13.21 -12.36
C LYS A 343 -13.56 13.23 -11.76
N MET A 344 -14.59 13.00 -12.59
CA MET A 344 -16.00 12.91 -12.17
C MET A 344 -16.24 11.76 -11.19
N ARG A 345 -15.56 10.61 -11.34
CA ARG A 345 -15.70 9.49 -10.41
C ARG A 345 -14.99 9.74 -9.07
N LEU A 346 -13.81 10.37 -9.09
CA LEU A 346 -13.05 10.69 -7.87
C LEU A 346 -13.69 11.82 -7.06
N VAL A 347 -14.25 12.83 -7.73
CA VAL A 347 -14.96 13.95 -7.09
C VAL A 347 -16.44 13.63 -6.85
N GLY A 348 -16.97 12.60 -7.52
CA GLY A 348 -18.37 12.21 -7.53
C GLY A 348 -18.94 12.04 -6.12
N LYS A 349 -19.92 12.89 -5.78
CA LYS A 349 -20.57 13.16 -4.48
C LYS A 349 -19.65 13.51 -3.31
N ALA A 350 -18.93 14.64 -3.42
CA ALA A 350 -18.65 15.55 -2.30
C ALA A 350 -19.94 16.14 -1.64
N GLY A 351 -21.00 15.33 -1.56
CA GLY A 351 -22.37 15.67 -1.17
C GLY A 351 -23.23 14.41 -1.17
N ARG A 352 -23.10 13.60 -0.11
CA ARG A 352 -23.86 12.37 0.22
C ARG A 352 -23.60 11.12 -0.65
N ASP A 353 -22.98 10.11 -0.02
CA ASP A 353 -23.04 8.68 -0.40
C ASP A 353 -22.76 8.34 -1.87
N SER A 354 -21.51 8.50 -2.36
CA SER A 354 -21.14 8.11 -3.73
C SER A 354 -20.50 6.75 -3.90
N ILE A 355 -19.89 6.18 -2.87
CA ILE A 355 -19.28 4.84 -3.02
C ILE A 355 -20.38 3.79 -3.24
N SER A 356 -21.56 3.96 -2.67
CA SER A 356 -22.72 3.08 -2.91
C SER A 356 -23.38 3.29 -4.28
N ALA A 357 -23.30 4.49 -4.87
CA ALA A 357 -23.90 4.78 -6.18
C ALA A 357 -22.99 4.41 -7.37
N ALA A 358 -21.66 4.55 -7.23
CA ALA A 358 -20.69 4.17 -8.25
C ALA A 358 -20.62 2.64 -8.48
N ASN A 359 -21.09 1.84 -7.52
CA ASN A 359 -21.24 0.39 -7.63
C ASN A 359 -22.35 -0.06 -8.61
N SER A 360 -23.14 0.85 -9.18
CA SER A 360 -24.26 0.48 -10.07
C SER A 360 -23.90 0.43 -11.57
N THR A 361 -22.71 0.91 -11.98
CA THR A 361 -22.25 0.80 -13.38
C THR A 361 -20.93 0.06 -13.44
N ARG A 362 -21.00 -1.23 -13.83
CA ARG A 362 -19.83 -2.04 -14.21
C ARG A 362 -19.06 -1.29 -15.30
N TYR A 363 -17.86 -0.82 -15.01
CA TYR A 363 -16.94 -0.40 -16.05
C TYR A 363 -16.24 -1.65 -16.59
N ILE A 364 -16.45 -1.92 -17.88
CA ILE A 364 -15.78 -3.00 -18.60
C ILE A 364 -14.65 -2.33 -19.38
N PRO A 365 -13.37 -2.59 -19.08
CA PRO A 365 -12.25 -2.05 -19.84
C PRO A 365 -12.44 -2.31 -21.33
N ARG A 366 -12.22 -1.32 -22.20
CA ARG A 366 -12.49 -1.42 -23.65
C ARG A 366 -11.87 -2.66 -24.32
N ARG A 367 -10.75 -3.17 -23.81
CA ARG A 367 -10.09 -4.39 -24.31
C ARG A 367 -10.91 -5.69 -24.13
N ILE A 368 -11.91 -5.68 -23.24
CA ILE A 368 -12.77 -6.82 -22.89
C ILE A 368 -14.23 -6.55 -23.29
N ALA A 369 -14.50 -5.45 -24.00
CA ALA A 369 -15.81 -5.17 -24.59
C ALA A 369 -16.04 -6.11 -25.79
N ASN A 370 -16.08 -7.41 -25.53
CA ASN A 370 -16.54 -8.43 -26.45
C ASN A 370 -18.01 -8.70 -26.12
N ASN A 371 -18.89 -8.64 -27.11
CA ASN A 371 -20.34 -8.77 -26.98
C ASN A 371 -20.83 -10.13 -26.41
N HIS A 372 -19.93 -11.03 -26.00
CA HIS A 372 -20.21 -12.38 -25.52
C HIS A 372 -19.79 -12.66 -24.06
N LEU A 373 -19.17 -11.71 -23.36
CA LEU A 373 -18.69 -11.89 -21.98
C LEU A 373 -19.47 -10.98 -21.02
N THR A 374 -20.73 -11.32 -20.73
CA THR A 374 -21.60 -10.51 -19.87
C THR A 374 -21.37 -10.72 -18.37
N ASP A 375 -20.52 -11.66 -17.96
CA ASP A 375 -20.39 -12.02 -16.53
C ASP A 375 -19.03 -12.59 -16.09
N THR A 376 -17.92 -12.01 -16.57
CA THR A 376 -16.59 -12.31 -15.99
C THR A 376 -16.19 -11.20 -15.03
N ARG A 377 -16.05 -11.54 -13.74
CA ARG A 377 -15.45 -10.64 -12.74
C ARG A 377 -13.99 -10.41 -13.10
N TYR A 378 -13.64 -9.17 -13.45
CA TYR A 378 -12.28 -8.79 -13.78
C TYR A 378 -11.50 -8.48 -12.50
N ALA A 379 -10.60 -9.36 -12.09
CA ALA A 379 -9.67 -9.08 -11.00
C ALA A 379 -8.69 -7.99 -11.46
N SER A 380 -8.72 -6.85 -10.77
CA SER A 380 -7.94 -5.64 -11.08
C SER A 380 -7.80 -4.82 -9.79
N LEU A 381 -6.79 -3.96 -9.69
CA LEU A 381 -6.48 -3.16 -8.49
C LEU A 381 -7.66 -2.29 -8.03
N SER A 382 -8.42 -1.76 -8.98
CA SER A 382 -9.60 -0.94 -8.77
C SER A 382 -10.91 -1.73 -8.85
N ASN A 383 -10.85 -3.07 -8.94
CA ASN A 383 -11.99 -3.96 -9.15
C ASN A 383 -12.85 -3.53 -10.36
N GLY A 384 -12.17 -3.12 -11.44
CA GLY A 384 -12.74 -2.69 -12.70
C GLY A 384 -13.28 -1.27 -12.67
N MET A 385 -12.89 -0.42 -11.72
CA MET A 385 -13.38 0.96 -11.64
C MET A 385 -12.64 1.91 -12.57
N PHE A 386 -11.35 1.67 -12.82
CA PHE A 386 -10.49 2.48 -13.66
C PHE A 386 -9.70 1.64 -14.66
N ASP A 387 -9.21 2.29 -15.72
CA ASP A 387 -8.22 1.70 -16.62
C ASP A 387 -6.85 1.66 -15.91
N GLU A 388 -6.28 0.46 -15.78
CA GLU A 388 -4.97 0.22 -15.14
C GLU A 388 -3.83 0.18 -16.16
N GLU A 389 -4.18 0.19 -17.45
CA GLU A 389 -3.24 0.36 -18.56
C GLU A 389 -3.50 1.69 -19.26
N ILE A 390 -2.67 2.68 -18.94
CA ILE A 390 -2.80 4.03 -19.48
C ILE A 390 -2.05 4.12 -20.81
N ASN A 391 -2.79 3.90 -21.89
CA ASN A 391 -2.26 3.96 -23.24
C ASN A 391 -2.28 5.40 -23.77
N THR A 392 -1.27 5.74 -24.57
CA THR A 392 -1.21 7.04 -25.25
C THR A 392 -2.30 7.13 -26.33
N LYS A 393 -3.13 8.18 -26.25
CA LYS A 393 -4.19 8.46 -27.23
C LYS A 393 -3.61 9.20 -28.43
N LYS A 394 -4.35 9.24 -29.55
CA LYS A 394 -3.98 10.07 -30.72
C LYS A 394 -3.94 11.55 -30.38
N GLU A 395 -4.84 11.96 -29.48
CA GLU A 395 -4.94 13.31 -28.94
C GLU A 395 -5.04 13.22 -27.42
N GLU A 396 -4.19 13.97 -26.74
CA GLU A 396 -4.24 14.16 -25.30
C GLU A 396 -4.72 15.58 -24.99
N ARG A 397 -5.38 15.74 -23.85
CA ARG A 397 -5.83 17.04 -23.36
C ARG A 397 -4.95 17.46 -22.19
N TYR A 398 -4.54 18.73 -22.19
CA TYR A 398 -3.87 19.39 -21.06
C TYR A 398 -4.62 20.70 -20.77
N ASN A 399 -5.40 20.75 -19.70
CA ASN A 399 -6.32 21.84 -19.39
C ASN A 399 -7.23 22.20 -20.59
N ASN A 400 -7.08 23.40 -21.19
CA ASN A 400 -7.83 23.80 -22.38
C ASN A 400 -7.12 23.43 -23.68
N THR A 401 -5.98 22.76 -23.64
CA THR A 401 -5.13 22.47 -24.80
C THR A 401 -5.37 21.07 -25.35
N ILE A 402 -5.55 20.96 -26.68
CA ILE A 402 -5.57 19.69 -27.40
C ILE A 402 -4.21 19.45 -28.07
N PHE A 403 -3.57 18.34 -27.71
CA PHE A 403 -2.22 17.99 -28.15
C PHE A 403 -2.24 16.72 -28.99
N ASN A 404 -1.77 16.82 -30.23
CA ASN A 404 -1.64 15.67 -31.12
C ASN A 404 -0.32 14.93 -30.85
N THR A 405 -0.43 13.68 -30.40
CA THR A 405 0.71 12.92 -29.86
C THR A 405 1.68 12.44 -30.94
N ALA A 406 1.19 12.21 -32.16
CA ALA A 406 2.01 11.78 -33.29
C ALA A 406 2.88 12.92 -33.84
N SER A 407 2.29 14.11 -34.00
CA SER A 407 3.00 15.29 -34.52
C SER A 407 3.74 16.09 -33.43
N ARG A 408 3.44 15.82 -32.16
CA ARG A 408 3.92 16.56 -30.98
C ARG A 408 3.62 18.06 -31.09
N LYS A 409 2.39 18.38 -31.47
CA LYS A 409 1.93 19.76 -31.66
C LYS A 409 0.61 20.01 -30.97
N ILE A 410 0.45 21.22 -30.46
CA ILE A 410 -0.85 21.74 -30.07
C ILE A 410 -1.65 21.99 -31.34
N VAL A 411 -2.90 21.53 -31.38
CA VAL A 411 -3.77 21.64 -32.56
C VAL A 411 -4.99 22.51 -32.33
N ALA A 412 -5.41 22.73 -31.08
CA ALA A 412 -6.52 23.59 -30.74
C ALA A 412 -6.51 23.97 -29.24
N PHE A 413 -7.21 25.06 -28.91
CA PHE A 413 -7.71 25.33 -27.56
C PHE A 413 -9.20 25.05 -27.52
N SER A 414 -9.64 24.28 -26.52
CA SER A 414 -11.02 23.88 -26.30
C SER A 414 -11.31 23.98 -24.80
N LYS A 415 -12.40 24.67 -24.43
CA LYS A 415 -12.77 24.87 -23.03
C LYS A 415 -12.86 23.52 -22.30
N LYS A 416 -12.23 23.44 -21.12
CA LYS A 416 -12.32 22.26 -20.26
C LYS A 416 -13.77 21.97 -19.87
N GLU A 417 -14.09 20.68 -19.76
CA GLU A 417 -15.38 20.23 -19.25
C GLU A 417 -15.50 20.59 -17.75
N LEU A 418 -16.68 21.05 -17.34
CA LEU A 418 -16.95 21.44 -15.96
C LEU A 418 -17.40 20.22 -15.16
N LEU A 419 -16.83 20.03 -13.98
CA LEU A 419 -17.32 19.03 -13.02
C LEU A 419 -18.60 19.53 -12.34
N ASP A 420 -19.30 18.62 -11.67
CA ASP A 420 -20.49 18.94 -10.88
C ASP A 420 -20.27 20.12 -9.93
N ASN A 421 -21.28 20.99 -9.80
CA ASN A 421 -21.23 22.23 -9.01
C ASN A 421 -20.07 23.18 -9.37
N ASN A 422 -19.56 23.10 -10.60
CA ASN A 422 -18.38 23.85 -11.06
C ASN A 422 -17.14 23.60 -10.17
N TYR A 423 -16.97 22.39 -9.64
CA TYR A 423 -15.81 22.05 -8.83
C TYR A 423 -14.52 22.17 -9.66
N ASN A 424 -13.59 23.01 -9.22
CA ASN A 424 -12.28 23.16 -9.88
C ASN A 424 -11.38 21.98 -9.50
N PHE A 425 -11.13 21.08 -10.44
CA PHE A 425 -10.08 20.06 -10.33
C PHE A 425 -8.78 20.66 -10.86
N ASP A 426 -8.01 21.21 -9.92
CA ASP A 426 -6.75 21.87 -10.20
C ASP A 426 -5.63 20.84 -10.31
N VAL A 427 -5.09 20.66 -11.51
CA VAL A 427 -4.08 19.64 -11.80
C VAL A 427 -2.69 20.00 -11.25
N VAL A 428 -2.49 21.24 -10.81
CA VAL A 428 -1.21 21.73 -10.25
C VAL A 428 -1.05 21.32 -8.79
N ILE A 429 -2.14 21.17 -8.05
CA ILE A 429 -2.12 20.85 -6.61
C ILE A 429 -2.49 19.40 -6.35
N PHE A 430 -2.22 18.95 -5.13
CA PHE A 430 -2.52 17.59 -4.72
C PHE A 430 -3.91 17.48 -4.13
N ALA A 431 -4.64 16.49 -4.61
CA ALA A 431 -5.87 15.99 -4.05
C ALA A 431 -6.22 14.65 -4.69
N LEU A 432 -6.25 13.61 -3.87
CA LEU A 432 -6.80 12.32 -4.26
C LEU A 432 -7.94 11.99 -3.32
N SER A 433 -9.12 11.70 -3.84
CA SER A 433 -10.15 11.07 -3.01
C SER A 433 -9.62 9.71 -2.56
N VAL A 434 -9.90 9.36 -1.31
CA VAL A 434 -9.53 8.07 -0.71
C VAL A 434 -9.67 6.92 -1.72
N ASP A 435 -8.73 5.95 -1.69
CA ASP A 435 -8.77 4.72 -2.49
C ASP A 435 -10.23 4.28 -2.70
N PRO A 436 -10.71 4.14 -3.95
CA PRO A 436 -12.09 3.78 -4.23
C PRO A 436 -12.50 2.43 -3.64
N LEU A 437 -11.55 1.56 -3.29
CA LEU A 437 -11.75 0.31 -2.56
C LEU A 437 -11.37 0.39 -1.08
N SER A 438 -11.00 1.57 -0.56
CA SER A 438 -10.72 1.78 0.87
C SER A 438 -11.78 1.18 1.78
N TYR A 439 -13.06 1.26 1.41
CA TYR A 439 -14.15 0.66 2.19
C TYR A 439 -14.06 -0.87 2.30
N LYS A 440 -13.44 -1.55 1.33
CA LYS A 440 -13.24 -3.01 1.38
C LYS A 440 -12.08 -3.40 2.28
N PHE A 441 -11.10 -2.51 2.47
CA PHE A 441 -9.84 -2.79 3.16
C PHE A 441 -9.51 -1.74 4.23
N ALA A 442 -10.52 -1.13 4.85
CA ALA A 442 -10.34 -0.06 5.84
C ALA A 442 -9.57 -0.51 7.10
N HIS A 443 -9.44 -1.82 7.31
CA HIS A 443 -8.70 -2.42 8.42
C HIS A 443 -7.23 -2.74 8.08
N ALA A 444 -6.81 -2.60 6.81
CA ALA A 444 -5.48 -2.97 6.35
C ALA A 444 -4.52 -1.77 6.46
N THR A 445 -3.82 -1.68 7.59
CA THR A 445 -2.65 -0.81 7.77
C THR A 445 -1.40 -1.50 7.16
N PRO A 446 -0.21 -0.86 7.07
CA PRO A 446 0.95 -1.51 6.43
C PRO A 446 1.44 -2.64 7.31
N TYR A 447 1.11 -2.61 8.59
CA TYR A 447 1.59 -3.41 9.66
C TYR A 447 0.57 -4.51 9.94
N ASN A 448 -0.43 -4.72 9.09
CA ASN A 448 -1.40 -5.80 9.27
C ASN A 448 -0.71 -7.17 9.26
N PHE A 449 0.35 -7.35 8.45
CA PHE A 449 1.19 -8.55 8.46
C PHE A 449 1.79 -8.84 9.85
N VAL A 450 1.82 -7.83 10.72
CA VAL A 450 2.38 -7.83 12.08
C VAL A 450 1.39 -7.27 13.10
N GLU A 451 0.07 -7.40 12.85
CA GLU A 451 -1.01 -6.91 13.72
C GLU A 451 -0.80 -5.49 14.27
N ASN A 452 -0.46 -4.54 13.40
CA ASN A 452 -0.17 -3.16 13.76
C ASN A 452 1.03 -2.97 14.70
N ASN A 453 1.94 -3.94 14.81
CA ASN A 453 3.11 -3.81 15.66
C ASN A 453 4.37 -4.32 14.93
N PRO A 454 4.91 -3.53 13.98
CA PRO A 454 6.08 -3.89 13.17
C PRO A 454 7.40 -4.00 13.93
N ILE A 455 7.33 -3.64 15.20
CA ILE A 455 8.43 -3.61 16.14
C ILE A 455 8.56 -4.96 16.82
N SER A 456 7.45 -5.48 17.36
CA SER A 456 7.42 -6.68 18.20
C SER A 456 6.96 -7.94 17.49
N ARG A 457 6.26 -7.78 16.37
CA ARG A 457 5.78 -8.87 15.56
C ARG A 457 6.57 -8.77 14.27
N ILE A 458 7.24 -9.86 13.96
CA ILE A 458 8.04 -10.02 12.74
C ILE A 458 7.30 -11.09 11.96
N ASP A 459 6.88 -10.77 10.74
CA ASP A 459 6.56 -11.77 9.73
C ASP A 459 7.85 -11.97 8.92
N PRO A 460 8.68 -12.98 9.23
CA PRO A 460 10.06 -13.01 8.76
C PRO A 460 10.19 -13.21 7.25
N ASP A 461 9.13 -13.69 6.60
CA ASP A 461 9.09 -14.01 5.17
C ASP A 461 7.67 -14.14 4.58
N GLY A 462 6.60 -14.01 5.39
CA GLY A 462 5.23 -14.33 4.95
C GLY A 462 5.02 -15.81 4.65
N ALA A 463 5.99 -16.67 4.94
CA ALA A 463 5.97 -18.08 4.58
C ALA A 463 5.47 -18.92 5.76
N ASP A 464 4.55 -19.84 5.49
CA ASP A 464 4.09 -20.85 6.43
C ASP A 464 4.76 -22.19 6.16
N TRP A 465 4.79 -23.07 7.16
CA TRP A 465 5.23 -24.46 7.00
C TRP A 465 4.41 -25.42 7.88
N ILE A 466 4.44 -26.70 7.52
CA ILE A 466 3.63 -27.73 8.17
C ILE A 466 4.52 -28.73 8.93
N LEU A 467 4.13 -29.09 10.15
CA LEU A 467 4.65 -30.24 10.88
C LEU A 467 3.59 -31.34 10.98
N SER A 468 3.85 -32.52 10.42
CA SER A 468 3.05 -33.73 10.64
C SER A 468 3.74 -34.64 11.64
N THR A 469 2.99 -35.01 12.68
CA THR A 469 3.41 -35.98 13.72
C THR A 469 2.65 -37.30 13.59
N GLY A 470 1.95 -37.51 12.48
CA GLY A 470 1.08 -38.66 12.20
C GLY A 470 -0.28 -38.60 12.87
N ASN A 471 -0.36 -38.20 14.15
CA ASN A 471 -1.64 -37.99 14.85
C ASN A 471 -2.14 -36.54 14.83
N ARG A 472 -1.27 -35.58 14.48
CA ARG A 472 -1.60 -34.17 14.31
C ARG A 472 -0.84 -33.57 13.14
N VAL A 473 -1.47 -32.61 12.49
CA VAL A 473 -0.81 -31.69 11.55
C VAL A 473 -0.87 -30.30 12.16
N TYR A 474 0.30 -29.68 12.33
CA TYR A 474 0.47 -28.33 12.86
C TYR A 474 0.86 -27.40 11.73
N TRP A 475 0.27 -26.23 11.70
CA TRP A 475 0.55 -25.17 10.75
C TRP A 475 1.25 -24.03 11.49
N TYR A 476 2.48 -23.72 11.10
CA TYR A 476 3.31 -22.69 11.70
C TYR A 476 3.56 -21.57 10.70
N GLY A 477 3.64 -20.33 11.18
CA GLY A 477 4.12 -19.19 10.39
C GLY A 477 5.61 -18.93 10.61
N GLY A 478 6.27 -18.40 9.59
CA GLY A 478 7.69 -18.10 9.53
C GLY A 478 8.56 -19.27 9.05
N HIS A 479 9.86 -19.18 9.30
CA HIS A 479 10.85 -20.09 8.73
C HIS A 479 10.65 -21.58 9.09
N TYR A 480 10.90 -22.45 8.11
CA TYR A 480 10.82 -23.90 8.25
C TYR A 480 11.60 -24.43 9.47
N GLY A 481 10.88 -25.11 10.36
CA GLY A 481 11.45 -25.69 11.57
C GLY A 481 11.32 -24.81 12.82
N ASP A 482 11.00 -23.52 12.69
CA ASP A 482 10.66 -22.68 13.83
C ASP A 482 9.21 -22.94 14.29
N ARG A 483 9.06 -23.35 15.54
CA ARG A 483 7.79 -23.73 16.16
C ARG A 483 7.19 -22.64 17.05
N LYS A 484 7.74 -21.43 17.06
CA LYS A 484 7.28 -20.33 17.93
C LYS A 484 5.91 -19.77 17.55
N ASN A 485 5.58 -19.71 16.26
CA ASN A 485 4.34 -19.12 15.75
C ASN A 485 3.36 -20.19 15.27
N LEU A 486 2.59 -20.80 16.18
CA LEU A 486 1.59 -21.81 15.83
C LEU A 486 0.27 -21.17 15.39
N LEU A 487 -0.14 -21.40 14.15
CA LEU A 487 -1.34 -20.78 13.56
C LEU A 487 -2.57 -21.70 13.54
N ALA A 488 -2.39 -23.01 13.35
CA ALA A 488 -3.50 -23.97 13.35
C ALA A 488 -3.05 -25.40 13.69
N VAL A 489 -4.01 -26.21 14.18
CA VAL A 489 -3.79 -27.63 14.49
C VAL A 489 -4.95 -28.45 13.96
N TYR A 490 -4.64 -29.51 13.22
CA TYR A 490 -5.61 -30.44 12.64
C TYR A 490 -5.43 -31.83 13.22
N LYS A 491 -6.53 -32.57 13.37
CA LYS A 491 -6.45 -34.01 13.62
C LYS A 491 -5.88 -34.71 12.39
N ALA A 492 -5.06 -35.72 12.64
CA ALA A 492 -4.51 -36.54 11.58
C ALA A 492 -4.42 -38.00 12.01
N THR A 493 -4.42 -38.92 11.06
CA THR A 493 -4.15 -40.32 11.32
C THR A 493 -3.33 -40.92 10.19
N SER A 494 -2.26 -41.64 10.52
CA SER A 494 -1.40 -42.29 9.53
C SER A 494 -1.14 -43.75 9.90
N GLY A 495 -1.10 -44.62 8.89
CA GLY A 495 -0.91 -46.06 9.03
C GLY A 495 -2.22 -46.85 9.21
N MET A 496 -2.15 -48.15 8.96
CA MET A 496 -3.28 -49.07 9.08
C MET A 496 -3.63 -49.34 10.55
N ASP A 497 -4.92 -49.48 10.86
CA ASP A 497 -5.38 -49.78 12.22
C ASP A 497 -4.90 -51.15 12.72
N LYS A 498 -4.86 -52.14 11.82
CA LYS A 498 -4.43 -53.51 12.08
C LYS A 498 -3.71 -54.10 10.87
N ALA A 499 -2.59 -54.77 11.10
CA ALA A 499 -1.89 -55.60 10.12
C ALA A 499 -1.69 -57.02 10.66
N GLN A 500 -1.67 -58.02 9.79
CA GLN A 500 -1.41 -59.41 10.15
C GLN A 500 0.05 -59.76 9.85
N ALA A 501 0.77 -60.25 10.86
CA ALA A 501 2.11 -60.80 10.71
C ALA A 501 2.07 -62.32 10.90
N LYS A 502 2.59 -63.06 9.92
CA LYS A 502 2.76 -64.51 10.02
C LYS A 502 4.15 -64.80 10.59
N THR A 503 4.20 -65.39 11.78
CA THR A 503 5.45 -65.81 12.42
C THR A 503 5.51 -67.32 12.42
N THR A 504 6.57 -67.90 11.84
CA THR A 504 6.77 -69.36 11.83
C THR A 504 7.88 -69.71 12.81
N PHE A 505 7.57 -70.58 13.77
CA PHE A 505 8.55 -71.13 14.70
C PHE A 505 8.39 -72.64 14.76
N GLN A 506 9.47 -73.39 14.52
CA GLN A 506 9.49 -74.86 14.50
C GLN A 506 8.34 -75.48 13.67
N GLY A 507 8.09 -74.96 12.47
CA GLY A 507 7.07 -75.49 11.56
C GLY A 507 5.62 -75.08 11.87
N VAL A 508 5.36 -74.41 13.01
CA VAL A 508 4.03 -73.90 13.35
C VAL A 508 3.93 -72.43 12.98
N SER A 509 2.96 -72.09 12.13
CA SER A 509 2.66 -70.70 11.75
C SER A 509 1.62 -70.10 12.69
N LYS A 510 1.96 -68.98 13.34
CA LYS A 510 1.03 -68.18 14.14
C LYS A 510 0.78 -66.84 13.44
N ILE A 511 -0.49 -66.47 13.28
CA ILE A 511 -0.89 -65.15 12.79
C ILE A 511 -1.06 -64.24 14.02
N VAL A 512 -0.34 -63.13 14.04
CA VAL A 512 -0.44 -62.09 15.08
C VAL A 512 -0.99 -60.82 14.45
N THR A 513 -2.07 -60.30 15.03
CA THR A 513 -2.62 -58.99 14.64
C THR A 513 -1.86 -57.90 15.39
N MET A 514 -1.22 -57.00 14.66
CA MET A 514 -0.42 -55.90 15.19
C MET A 514 -1.10 -54.56 14.87
N ASN A 515 -1.04 -53.61 15.81
CA ASN A 515 -1.41 -52.22 15.52
C ASN A 515 -0.20 -51.50 14.94
N VAL A 516 -0.30 -51.10 13.68
CA VAL A 516 0.79 -50.46 12.93
C VAL A 516 0.66 -48.93 12.84
N GLN A 517 -0.30 -48.32 13.55
CA GLN A 517 -0.40 -46.87 13.75
C GLN A 517 0.61 -46.39 14.81
N GLN A 518 1.88 -46.70 14.58
CA GLN A 518 2.99 -46.25 15.41
C GLN A 518 4.20 -45.91 14.53
N ALA A 519 4.93 -44.88 14.93
CA ALA A 519 6.07 -44.34 14.19
C ALA A 519 7.11 -45.39 13.78
N GLN A 520 7.44 -46.34 14.66
CA GLN A 520 8.43 -47.42 14.40
C GLN A 520 8.10 -48.29 13.18
N TYR A 521 6.85 -48.33 12.74
CA TYR A 521 6.42 -49.13 11.59
C TYR A 521 6.51 -48.38 10.26
N GLN A 522 7.01 -47.14 10.23
CA GLN A 522 7.04 -46.28 9.04
C GLN A 522 7.73 -46.89 7.80
N LYS A 523 8.68 -47.83 8.00
CA LYS A 523 9.38 -48.54 6.91
C LYS A 523 8.53 -49.62 6.21
N TYR A 524 7.44 -50.09 6.80
CA TYR A 524 6.67 -51.19 6.24
C TYR A 524 5.69 -50.68 5.17
N ALA A 525 5.92 -51.10 3.91
CA ALA A 525 5.09 -50.72 2.77
C ALA A 525 3.60 -51.05 2.99
N SER A 526 2.72 -50.18 2.48
CA SER A 526 1.25 -50.32 2.48
C SER A 526 0.55 -50.36 3.84
N VAL A 527 1.29 -50.46 4.95
CA VAL A 527 0.73 -50.64 6.31
C VAL A 527 1.24 -49.59 7.30
N GLY A 528 2.52 -49.23 7.23
CA GLY A 528 3.15 -48.28 8.14
C GLY A 528 2.78 -46.82 7.85
N PRO A 529 2.91 -45.91 8.83
CA PRO A 529 2.62 -44.50 8.64
C PRO A 529 3.59 -43.83 7.65
N THR A 530 3.30 -42.58 7.29
CA THR A 530 4.14 -41.79 6.37
C THR A 530 5.57 -41.67 6.93
N PRO A 531 6.63 -41.95 6.15
CA PRO A 531 8.00 -41.84 6.64
C PRO A 531 8.39 -40.43 7.08
N GLU A 532 9.25 -40.34 8.09
CA GLU A 532 9.87 -39.08 8.51
C GLU A 532 10.72 -38.48 7.41
N GLY A 533 10.75 -37.15 7.35
CA GLY A 533 11.52 -36.43 6.34
C GLY A 533 10.98 -35.04 6.05
N LYS A 534 11.68 -34.36 5.14
CA LYS A 534 11.24 -33.12 4.51
C LYS A 534 10.51 -33.44 3.20
N TYR A 535 9.35 -32.85 3.06
CA TYR A 535 8.47 -32.91 1.90
C TYR A 535 8.04 -31.50 1.53
N LYS A 536 7.38 -31.37 0.39
CA LYS A 536 6.66 -30.15 0.01
C LYS A 536 5.34 -30.47 -0.69
N ILE A 537 4.45 -29.49 -0.72
CA ILE A 537 3.21 -29.54 -1.51
C ILE A 537 3.32 -28.42 -2.55
N ASN A 538 3.33 -28.78 -3.83
CA ASN A 538 3.24 -27.83 -4.93
C ASN A 538 1.83 -27.22 -4.95
N LEU A 539 1.70 -25.93 -4.72
CA LEU A 539 0.39 -25.27 -4.72
C LEU A 539 0.03 -24.70 -6.07
N THR A 540 0.93 -24.69 -7.06
CA THR A 540 0.75 -24.04 -8.38
C THR A 540 -0.40 -24.60 -9.23
N PRO A 541 -0.64 -25.93 -9.32
CA PRO A 541 -1.72 -26.50 -10.13
C PRO A 541 -3.12 -26.10 -9.63
N ASP A 542 -4.13 -26.13 -10.50
CA ASP A 542 -5.53 -25.86 -10.14
C ASP A 542 -6.04 -26.88 -9.11
N PRO A 543 -6.43 -26.49 -7.88
CA PRO A 543 -6.88 -27.43 -6.86
C PRO A 543 -8.24 -28.09 -7.15
N GLU A 544 -8.99 -27.62 -8.15
CA GLU A 544 -10.29 -28.20 -8.54
C GLU A 544 -10.15 -29.34 -9.57
N ARG A 545 -8.94 -29.62 -10.07
CA ARG A 545 -8.69 -30.76 -10.95
C ARG A 545 -8.99 -32.08 -10.24
N THR A 546 -9.56 -33.04 -10.97
CA THR A 546 -9.92 -34.35 -10.42
C THR A 546 -8.78 -35.34 -10.61
N ALA A 547 -8.51 -36.16 -9.59
CA ALA A 547 -7.53 -37.24 -9.63
C ALA A 547 -7.85 -38.24 -10.76
N GLU A 548 -6.85 -38.51 -11.61
CA GLU A 548 -6.99 -39.47 -12.70
C GLU A 548 -7.04 -40.91 -12.18
N VAL A 549 -7.82 -41.77 -12.84
CA VAL A 549 -7.99 -43.18 -12.53
C VAL A 549 -7.30 -44.04 -13.57
N ASP A 550 -6.57 -45.07 -13.15
CA ASP A 550 -6.13 -46.13 -14.04
C ASP A 550 -7.34 -47.00 -14.42
N THR A 551 -7.77 -46.91 -15.68
CA THR A 551 -8.94 -47.62 -16.20
C THR A 551 -8.77 -49.13 -16.31
N LYS A 552 -7.56 -49.66 -16.02
CA LYS A 552 -7.30 -51.10 -15.94
C LYS A 552 -7.45 -51.63 -14.53
N THR A 553 -6.96 -50.91 -13.52
CA THR A 553 -6.91 -51.38 -12.13
C THR A 553 -7.98 -50.75 -11.24
N GLY A 554 -8.51 -49.58 -11.63
CA GLY A 554 -9.38 -48.76 -10.79
C GLY A 554 -8.63 -48.00 -9.70
N GLU A 555 -7.30 -47.95 -9.74
CA GLU A 555 -6.51 -47.20 -8.76
C GLU A 555 -6.37 -45.73 -9.16
N LEU A 556 -6.36 -44.83 -8.18
CA LEU A 556 -6.04 -43.42 -8.45
C LEU A 556 -4.56 -43.30 -8.85
N LYS A 557 -4.29 -42.73 -10.03
CA LYS A 557 -2.93 -42.50 -10.50
C LYS A 557 -2.20 -41.50 -9.61
N ARG A 558 -0.88 -41.60 -9.60
CA ARG A 558 -0.02 -40.57 -9.00
C ARG A 558 -0.17 -39.28 -9.79
N SER A 559 -0.34 -38.16 -9.09
CA SER A 559 -0.45 -36.85 -9.70
C SER A 559 0.89 -36.40 -10.30
N PRO A 560 1.04 -36.22 -11.63
CA PRO A 560 2.31 -35.82 -12.23
C PRO A 560 2.76 -34.43 -11.80
N GLU A 561 1.83 -33.48 -11.75
CA GLU A 561 2.06 -32.06 -11.40
C GLU A 561 2.12 -31.81 -9.89
N GLY A 562 1.69 -32.79 -9.08
CA GLY A 562 1.62 -32.68 -7.63
C GLY A 562 0.54 -31.70 -7.14
N GLY A 563 0.56 -31.33 -5.87
CA GLY A 563 -0.45 -30.43 -5.31
C GLY A 563 -1.80 -31.06 -5.01
N ILE A 564 -2.86 -30.24 -5.03
CA ILE A 564 -4.20 -30.59 -4.56
C ILE A 564 -5.05 -31.12 -5.72
N GLU A 565 -5.82 -32.19 -5.46
CA GLU A 565 -6.79 -32.78 -6.38
C GLU A 565 -8.09 -33.12 -5.66
N LYS A 566 -9.20 -33.01 -6.39
CA LYS A 566 -10.49 -33.60 -6.03
C LYS A 566 -10.47 -35.11 -6.24
N ILE A 567 -11.10 -35.83 -5.32
CA ILE A 567 -11.32 -37.27 -5.45
C ILE A 567 -12.58 -37.51 -6.30
N PRO A 568 -12.53 -38.33 -7.36
CA PRO A 568 -13.72 -38.65 -8.14
C PRO A 568 -14.72 -39.43 -7.27
N ARG A 569 -16.01 -39.07 -7.35
CA ARG A 569 -17.06 -39.80 -6.61
C ARG A 569 -17.30 -41.20 -7.17
N TRP A 570 -17.28 -41.32 -8.50
CA TRP A 570 -17.49 -42.57 -9.21
C TRP A 570 -16.82 -42.51 -10.58
N VAL A 571 -16.24 -43.63 -11.01
CA VAL A 571 -15.68 -43.80 -12.36
C VAL A 571 -16.15 -45.12 -12.93
N GLU A 572 -16.73 -45.10 -14.13
CA GLU A 572 -17.19 -46.30 -14.83
C GLU A 572 -16.03 -47.25 -15.12
N ASN A 573 -16.25 -48.56 -14.95
CA ASN A 573 -15.29 -49.56 -15.37
C ASN A 573 -15.50 -49.87 -16.86
N PRO A 574 -14.56 -49.49 -17.75
CA PRO A 574 -14.74 -49.70 -19.19
C PRO A 574 -14.81 -51.18 -19.60
N GLN A 575 -14.35 -52.08 -18.72
CA GLN A 575 -14.35 -53.53 -18.95
C GLN A 575 -15.64 -54.20 -18.44
N LYS A 576 -16.46 -53.49 -17.65
CA LYS A 576 -17.71 -54.00 -17.07
C LYS A 576 -18.78 -52.90 -17.07
N PRO A 577 -19.46 -52.65 -18.20
CA PRO A 577 -20.49 -51.62 -18.33
C PRO A 577 -21.56 -51.73 -17.24
N GLY A 578 -21.91 -50.61 -16.60
CA GLY A 578 -22.86 -50.57 -15.47
C GLY A 578 -22.25 -50.86 -14.08
N LEU A 579 -20.97 -51.23 -14.00
CA LEU A 579 -20.20 -51.28 -12.75
C LEU A 579 -19.13 -50.17 -12.78
N GLY A 580 -18.74 -49.67 -11.60
CA GLY A 580 -17.71 -48.65 -11.49
C GLY A 580 -17.06 -48.64 -10.11
N TRP A 581 -16.00 -47.85 -10.00
CA TRP A 581 -15.21 -47.71 -8.78
C TRP A 581 -15.66 -46.49 -7.99
N THR A 582 -15.59 -46.60 -6.66
CA THR A 582 -15.83 -45.49 -5.73
C THR A 582 -14.61 -45.32 -4.84
N TYR A 583 -14.38 -44.09 -4.37
CA TYR A 583 -13.14 -43.70 -3.69
C TYR A 583 -13.42 -43.06 -2.33
N SER A 584 -14.51 -43.46 -1.66
CA SER A 584 -14.89 -42.95 -0.34
C SER A 584 -13.77 -43.07 0.70
N ASP A 585 -12.88 -44.05 0.52
CA ASP A 585 -11.70 -44.28 1.34
C ASP A 585 -10.61 -43.20 1.24
N TRP A 586 -10.72 -42.26 0.28
CA TRP A 586 -9.84 -41.12 0.12
C TRP A 586 -10.44 -39.81 0.62
N GLY A 587 -11.76 -39.72 0.82
CA GLY A 587 -12.43 -38.46 1.13
C GLY A 587 -12.78 -37.68 -0.13
N GLU A 588 -12.72 -36.35 -0.04
CA GLU A 588 -13.04 -35.42 -1.13
C GLU A 588 -11.81 -34.78 -1.76
N ASN A 589 -10.72 -34.64 -1.00
CA ASN A 589 -9.52 -33.93 -1.42
C ASN A 589 -8.27 -34.76 -1.08
N ARG A 590 -7.24 -34.69 -1.95
CA ARG A 590 -5.89 -35.15 -1.64
C ARG A 590 -4.84 -34.12 -2.03
N ALA A 591 -3.73 -34.06 -1.29
CA ALA A 591 -2.58 -33.20 -1.56
C ALA A 591 -1.31 -34.06 -1.59
N ARG A 592 -0.57 -34.00 -2.70
CA ARG A 592 0.66 -34.81 -2.88
C ARG A 592 1.77 -34.29 -1.98
N LEU A 593 2.41 -35.20 -1.24
CA LEU A 593 3.64 -34.94 -0.52
C LEU A 593 4.82 -35.30 -1.42
N GLU A 594 5.45 -34.29 -2.01
CA GLU A 594 6.64 -34.46 -2.83
C GLU A 594 7.87 -34.62 -1.93
N PRO A 595 8.64 -35.72 -2.07
CA PRO A 595 9.80 -35.94 -1.23
C PRO A 595 10.91 -34.94 -1.57
N VAL A 596 11.43 -34.25 -0.55
CA VAL A 596 12.63 -33.41 -0.65
C VAL A 596 13.82 -34.16 -0.05
N ASN A 597 13.66 -34.66 1.18
CA ASN A 597 14.65 -35.51 1.85
C ASN A 597 13.95 -36.43 2.86
N VAL A 598 13.79 -37.71 2.53
CA VAL A 598 13.11 -38.70 3.38
C VAL A 598 14.13 -39.47 4.22
N THR A 599 13.91 -39.53 5.52
CA THR A 599 14.83 -40.15 6.50
C THR A 599 14.24 -41.38 7.19
N GLY A 600 12.92 -41.53 7.21
CA GLY A 600 12.23 -42.60 7.90
C GLY A 600 12.14 -43.94 7.15
N ALA A 601 12.48 -43.95 5.86
CA ALA A 601 12.47 -45.15 5.01
C ALA A 601 13.41 -44.96 3.81
N THR A 602 13.94 -46.05 3.28
CA THR A 602 14.75 -46.07 2.05
C THR A 602 13.88 -46.42 0.82
N PRO A 603 14.37 -46.17 -0.42
CA PRO A 603 13.70 -46.63 -1.63
C PRO A 603 13.51 -48.16 -1.72
N GLN A 604 14.33 -48.94 -1.00
CA GLN A 604 14.17 -50.39 -0.87
C GLN A 604 13.03 -50.77 0.07
N ASP A 605 12.78 -49.95 1.09
CA ASP A 605 11.67 -50.16 2.03
C ASP A 605 10.33 -49.77 1.40
N ARG A 606 10.28 -48.62 0.69
CA ARG A 606 9.04 -48.01 0.19
C ARG A 606 9.24 -47.20 -1.09
N ASP A 607 8.17 -47.09 -1.88
CA ASP A 607 8.04 -46.06 -2.91
C ASP A 607 7.88 -44.68 -2.26
N LEU A 608 8.97 -43.92 -2.18
CA LEU A 608 9.03 -42.63 -1.48
C LEU A 608 8.19 -41.52 -2.14
N ASN A 609 7.63 -41.77 -3.33
CA ASN A 609 6.82 -40.81 -4.09
C ASN A 609 5.30 -41.08 -3.99
N SER A 610 4.88 -41.96 -3.07
CA SER A 610 3.50 -42.46 -2.98
C SER A 610 2.62 -41.78 -1.92
N PHE A 611 3.10 -40.72 -1.27
CA PHE A 611 2.45 -40.17 -0.07
C PHE A 611 1.56 -38.97 -0.36
N TYR A 612 0.42 -38.92 0.35
CA TYR A 612 -0.56 -37.85 0.26
C TYR A 612 -1.09 -37.48 1.65
N PHE A 613 -1.51 -36.23 1.80
CA PHE A 613 -2.59 -35.88 2.73
C PHE A 613 -3.93 -36.12 2.04
N HIS A 614 -4.92 -36.64 2.75
CA HIS A 614 -6.29 -36.81 2.23
C HIS A 614 -7.32 -36.68 3.35
N ASP A 615 -8.55 -36.27 3.07
CA ASP A 615 -9.56 -35.95 4.09
C ASP A 615 -10.65 -37.01 4.30
N SER A 616 -10.28 -38.28 4.15
CA SER A 616 -11.15 -39.39 4.55
C SER A 616 -11.46 -39.34 6.05
N LYS A 617 -12.48 -40.09 6.48
CA LYS A 617 -12.93 -40.15 7.87
C LYS A 617 -12.97 -41.59 8.39
N LYS A 618 -12.10 -42.46 7.86
CA LYS A 618 -12.09 -43.91 8.19
C LYS A 618 -11.21 -44.22 9.40
N GLY A 619 -10.25 -43.35 9.73
CA GLY A 619 -9.38 -43.48 10.90
C GLY A 619 -8.13 -44.33 10.68
N TYR A 620 -7.71 -44.56 9.43
CA TYR A 620 -6.48 -45.25 9.07
C TYR A 620 -6.09 -44.94 7.62
N SER A 621 -4.87 -45.28 7.21
CA SER A 621 -4.38 -45.08 5.84
C SER A 621 -3.40 -46.18 5.41
N HIS A 622 -3.13 -46.30 4.11
CA HIS A 622 -2.12 -47.20 3.55
C HIS A 622 -0.77 -46.50 3.37
N GLY A 623 -0.33 -45.75 4.39
CA GLY A 623 0.93 -44.99 4.39
C GLY A 623 0.82 -43.51 4.05
N CYS A 624 -0.35 -43.05 3.64
CA CYS A 624 -0.68 -41.62 3.56
C CYS A 624 -1.02 -41.05 4.95
N THR A 625 -1.41 -39.78 5.03
CA THR A 625 -1.95 -39.21 6.28
C THR A 625 -3.36 -38.71 6.03
N GLU A 626 -4.32 -39.33 6.72
CA GLU A 626 -5.70 -38.86 6.81
C GLU A 626 -5.72 -37.58 7.66
N CYS A 627 -6.36 -36.51 7.20
CA CYS A 627 -6.39 -35.19 7.87
C CYS A 627 -7.82 -34.61 7.89
N GLU A 628 -8.06 -33.59 8.69
CA GLU A 628 -9.33 -32.84 8.63
C GLU A 628 -9.45 -32.02 7.33
N THR A 629 -10.67 -31.93 6.78
CA THR A 629 -10.98 -31.15 5.57
C THR A 629 -10.54 -29.68 5.68
N GLU A 630 -10.57 -29.10 6.88
CA GLU A 630 -10.13 -27.71 7.12
C GLU A 630 -8.66 -27.47 6.76
N LEU A 631 -7.80 -28.50 6.75
CA LEU A 631 -6.42 -28.37 6.25
C LEU A 631 -6.40 -27.99 4.77
N PHE A 632 -7.29 -28.58 3.96
CA PHE A 632 -7.39 -28.29 2.52
C PHE A 632 -7.95 -26.91 2.24
N LYS A 633 -8.85 -26.42 3.11
CA LYS A 633 -9.31 -25.04 3.07
C LYS A 633 -8.14 -24.08 3.32
N LYS A 634 -7.34 -24.32 4.36
CA LYS A 634 -6.17 -23.49 4.67
C LYS A 634 -5.09 -23.54 3.58
N LEU A 635 -4.83 -24.70 2.98
CA LEU A 635 -3.91 -24.81 1.83
C LEU A 635 -4.38 -23.97 0.62
N LYS A 636 -5.70 -23.89 0.37
CA LYS A 636 -6.27 -23.05 -0.68
C LYS A 636 -6.18 -21.57 -0.35
N GLU A 637 -6.51 -21.17 0.89
CA GLU A 637 -6.36 -19.79 1.37
C GLU A 637 -4.89 -19.33 1.24
N TYR A 638 -3.94 -20.17 1.63
CA TYR A 638 -2.51 -19.89 1.51
C TYR A 638 -2.04 -19.75 0.06
N ARG A 639 -2.59 -20.56 -0.86
CA ARG A 639 -2.39 -20.41 -2.31
C ARG A 639 -2.98 -19.11 -2.85
N GLU A 640 -4.21 -18.76 -2.45
CA GLU A 640 -4.90 -17.54 -2.88
C GLU A 640 -4.15 -16.27 -2.43
N ALA A 641 -3.39 -16.35 -1.33
CA ALA A 641 -2.46 -15.32 -0.88
C ALA A 641 -1.19 -15.18 -1.75
N GLY A 642 -1.03 -16.00 -2.81
CA GLY A 642 0.07 -15.90 -3.78
C GLY A 642 1.19 -16.93 -3.60
N ASN A 643 1.06 -17.87 -2.65
CA ASN A 643 2.12 -18.84 -2.37
C ASN A 643 2.11 -20.04 -3.35
N GLY A 644 3.26 -20.29 -3.99
CA GLY A 644 3.42 -21.35 -4.99
C GLY A 644 3.68 -22.76 -4.43
N GLU A 645 4.16 -22.86 -3.19
CA GLU A 645 4.41 -24.12 -2.49
C GLU A 645 4.37 -23.94 -0.97
N ILE A 646 4.28 -25.07 -0.24
CA ILE A 646 4.43 -25.09 1.22
C ILE A 646 5.32 -26.27 1.64
N GLU A 647 6.26 -26.00 2.55
CA GLU A 647 7.16 -27.02 3.08
C GLU A 647 6.48 -27.86 4.18
N VAL A 648 6.74 -29.16 4.19
CA VAL A 648 6.16 -30.12 5.15
C VAL A 648 7.27 -30.92 5.82
N LYS A 649 7.26 -30.96 7.14
CA LYS A 649 8.12 -31.82 7.96
C LYS A 649 7.29 -32.96 8.52
N VAL A 650 7.63 -34.20 8.18
CA VAL A 650 7.10 -35.38 8.89
C VAL A 650 8.12 -35.75 9.96
N GLN A 651 7.74 -35.66 11.23
CA GLN A 651 8.61 -35.96 12.35
C GLN A 651 7.81 -36.50 13.53
N TYR A 652 8.21 -37.66 14.03
CA TYR A 652 7.59 -38.29 15.19
C TYR A 652 8.33 -37.90 16.49
N PRO A 653 7.61 -37.68 17.60
CA PRO A 653 8.24 -37.43 18.89
C PRO A 653 9.19 -38.55 19.36
N ASN A 654 8.83 -39.80 19.09
CA ASN A 654 9.63 -40.99 19.38
C ASN A 654 9.11 -42.21 18.57
N PRO A 655 9.86 -43.33 18.50
CA PRO A 655 9.44 -44.51 17.73
C PRO A 655 8.13 -45.18 18.21
N GLN A 656 7.75 -45.01 19.47
CA GLN A 656 6.51 -45.57 20.04
C GLN A 656 5.30 -44.62 19.89
N HIS A 657 5.51 -43.44 19.29
CA HIS A 657 4.45 -42.44 19.12
C HIS A 657 3.30 -43.01 18.32
N LYS A 658 2.07 -42.88 18.86
CA LYS A 658 0.85 -43.32 18.20
C LYS A 658 0.48 -42.35 17.10
N THR A 659 0.21 -42.86 15.91
CA THR A 659 -0.15 -42.06 14.74
C THR A 659 -1.66 -42.06 14.49
N ASN A 660 -2.48 -42.36 15.50
CA ASN A 660 -3.94 -42.23 15.46
C ASN A 660 -4.38 -40.98 16.22
N GLY A 661 -4.88 -39.98 15.50
CA GLY A 661 -5.36 -38.72 16.06
C GLY A 661 -6.88 -38.56 16.07
N GLY A 662 -7.63 -39.64 15.79
CA GLY A 662 -9.09 -39.62 15.90
C GLY A 662 -9.80 -38.92 14.74
N THR A 663 -9.34 -39.11 13.52
CA THR A 663 -10.00 -38.63 12.28
C THR A 663 -11.23 -39.46 11.90
N LYS A 664 -11.41 -40.64 12.51
CA LYS A 664 -12.59 -41.47 12.32
C LYS A 664 -13.87 -40.73 12.73
N LYS A 665 -14.86 -40.66 11.84
CA LYS A 665 -16.19 -40.13 12.20
C LYS A 665 -16.84 -41.05 13.23
N VAL A 666 -17.16 -40.52 14.41
CA VAL A 666 -18.01 -41.21 15.40
C VAL A 666 -19.41 -41.26 14.79
N LYS A 667 -19.99 -42.46 14.69
CA LYS A 667 -21.33 -42.66 14.13
C LYS A 667 -22.40 -42.06 15.01
#